data_AF-A0A847GVU4-F1
#
_entry.id   AF-A0A847GVU4-F1
#
_cell.length_a   1.000
_cell.length_b   1.000
_cell.length_c   1.000
_cell.angle_alpha   90.00
_cell.angle_beta   90.00
_cell.angle_gamma   90.00
#
_symmetry.space_group_name_H-M   'P 1'
#
loop_
_entity.id
_entity.type
_entity.pdbx_description
1 polymer ?
#
loop_
_entity_poly.entity_id
_entity_poly.type
_entity_poly.pdbx_seq_one_letter_code
_entity_poly.pdbx_strand_id
1 'polypeptide(L)'
;MTLKFLGPDPRVPGCAKTLQPQVATIFPTGETLVTLPGIHVSQRSAYVDSVVQARQQRQEPPLSDQQRETLWSSAVDLFLRRDVVEIRPDPEQMDLAFAADSLLQEILPKHRVRFLMAGNAQVHDAIQQAGECWRITPHPISTEAAIQLILGCRLGIGGRKIYYHSPVTGTRLVTCQEFADLALLDDKELQSHLIEIQYYSKCFNRYGKPEVNFFIVGRKFWDHLQKLDFSVLTAPALREAHAALSQQFTASVEHELRRDDPHKIEWRERMLSELQPLEEDRVLEEKLLGMATEFHRHIQWLPGGRIEQGELILDSFFDDATPCGDEEIEQLLDDKARGLIYNFVRDYAHLEYINVGRIADSLSLERRKKGRRGVYVVELKQQGDQREIVKIIRLQKWDVCDRLDHGKSLLDAMIESEDYTDYVLDRRLGCRRLTMNIPGALAMNKIRETYRGEQTMLHGTEIWTPYFERDYVHGTATDKLPEERFQRDGYALRFADLLGHAAATNLIVGRCGDDNHIFFDDGDEVIIENEQGLPVELIVTHHTGSFADFRADLTRCAGEYADPLNKRAKFLPDRNAFLETYLAAFVRHFRHVQEEYRRRPRAFDTLFRHRPYDVAGSFAYRWECVLKRLNASDPAALAECIRAHVAPPA
;
A
#
# COMPACT_ATOMS: atom_id res chain seq x y z
N MET A 1 -2.98 13.02 36.11
CA MET A 1 -4.00 13.18 37.17
C MET A 1 -4.57 11.78 37.37
N THR A 2 -5.78 11.56 37.89
CA THR A 2 -6.35 10.20 37.93
C THR A 2 -7.81 10.26 37.53
N LEU A 3 -8.12 9.63 36.39
CA LEU A 3 -9.46 9.46 35.84
C LEU A 3 -10.43 8.95 36.91
N LYS A 4 -11.53 9.68 37.12
CA LYS A 4 -12.57 9.33 38.09
C LYS A 4 -13.58 8.40 37.44
N PHE A 5 -14.12 7.46 38.23
CA PHE A 5 -15.20 6.58 37.79
C PHE A 5 -16.51 6.96 38.47
N LEU A 6 -17.54 7.19 37.66
CA LEU A 6 -18.92 7.23 38.10
C LEU A 6 -19.58 5.90 37.69
N GLY A 7 -19.51 4.93 38.57
CA GLY A 7 -19.90 3.53 38.31
C GLY A 7 -18.77 2.56 38.67
N PRO A 8 -18.95 1.25 38.40
CA PRO A 8 -17.90 0.27 38.63
C PRO A 8 -16.69 0.50 37.72
N ASP A 9 -15.49 0.18 38.21
CA ASP A 9 -14.29 0.15 37.36
C ASP A 9 -14.54 -0.83 36.20
N PRO A 10 -14.37 -0.41 34.93
CA PRO A 10 -14.67 -1.27 33.79
C PRO A 10 -13.66 -2.41 33.61
N ARG A 11 -12.51 -2.37 34.29
CA ARG A 11 -11.47 -3.41 34.18
C ARG A 11 -11.87 -4.67 34.92
N VAL A 12 -11.54 -5.82 34.34
CA VAL A 12 -11.78 -7.13 34.95
C VAL A 12 -10.84 -7.31 36.16
N PRO A 13 -11.36 -7.69 37.34
CA PRO A 13 -10.52 -7.93 38.52
C PRO A 13 -9.40 -8.95 38.23
N GLY A 14 -8.16 -8.57 38.53
CA GLY A 14 -6.97 -9.41 38.25
C GLY A 14 -6.43 -9.32 36.81
N CYS A 15 -7.16 -8.69 35.88
CA CYS A 15 -6.77 -8.50 34.50
C CYS A 15 -6.84 -7.01 34.13
N ALA A 16 -5.88 -6.22 34.60
CA ALA A 16 -5.90 -4.75 34.48
C ALA A 16 -6.00 -4.21 33.05
N LYS A 17 -5.68 -5.03 32.03
CA LYS A 17 -5.75 -4.68 30.60
C LYS A 17 -7.02 -5.16 29.89
N THR A 18 -7.90 -5.87 30.59
CA THR A 18 -9.12 -6.46 30.01
C THR A 18 -10.33 -5.74 30.59
N LEU A 19 -11.33 -5.45 29.77
CA LEU A 19 -12.54 -4.72 30.15
C LEU A 19 -13.78 -5.61 30.12
N GLN A 20 -14.80 -5.20 30.88
CA GLN A 20 -16.15 -5.70 30.73
C GLN A 20 -16.82 -5.03 29.52
N PRO A 21 -17.34 -5.78 28.54
CA PRO A 21 -18.01 -5.19 27.39
C PRO A 21 -19.28 -4.43 27.80
N GLN A 22 -19.31 -3.13 27.54
CA GLN A 22 -20.44 -2.26 27.89
C GLN A 22 -20.37 -0.92 27.14
N VAL A 23 -21.43 -0.13 27.27
CA VAL A 23 -21.43 1.28 26.86
C VAL A 23 -20.85 2.13 28.00
N ALA A 24 -20.03 3.12 27.68
CA ALA A 24 -19.62 4.15 28.62
C ALA A 24 -19.67 5.54 27.98
N THR A 25 -19.56 6.56 28.82
CA THR A 25 -19.50 7.96 28.39
C THR A 25 -18.43 8.65 29.22
N ILE A 26 -17.49 9.32 28.56
CA ILE A 26 -16.43 10.08 29.22
C ILE A 26 -16.69 11.57 29.09
N PHE A 27 -16.38 12.31 30.15
CA PHE A 27 -16.49 13.76 30.22
C PHE A 27 -15.08 14.33 30.39
N PRO A 28 -14.41 14.77 29.30
CA PRO A 28 -13.02 15.20 29.37
C PRO A 28 -12.79 16.35 30.36
N THR A 29 -13.63 17.39 30.31
CA THR A 29 -13.58 18.53 31.25
C THR A 29 -13.75 18.14 32.72
N GLY A 30 -14.47 17.04 32.97
CA GLY A 30 -14.71 16.51 34.30
C GLY A 30 -13.72 15.45 34.76
N GLU A 31 -12.85 15.00 33.85
CA GLU A 31 -11.97 13.83 34.03
C GLU A 31 -12.74 12.64 34.61
N THR A 32 -13.96 12.39 34.10
CA THR A 32 -14.87 11.38 34.65
C THR A 32 -15.35 10.42 33.57
N LEU A 33 -15.11 9.12 33.79
CA LEU A 33 -15.69 8.03 33.01
C LEU A 33 -16.93 7.49 33.72
N VAL A 34 -18.06 7.49 33.01
CA VAL A 34 -19.32 6.96 33.49
C VAL A 34 -19.54 5.56 32.93
N THR A 35 -19.63 4.58 33.83
CA THR A 35 -19.80 3.15 33.52
C THR A 35 -21.08 2.57 34.12
N LEU A 36 -21.99 3.43 34.58
CA LEU A 36 -23.30 3.00 35.09
C LEU A 36 -24.08 2.24 34.01
N PRO A 37 -24.79 1.15 34.37
CA PRO A 37 -25.64 0.42 33.44
C PRO A 37 -26.65 1.34 32.74
N GLY A 38 -26.79 1.20 31.43
CA GLY A 38 -27.73 1.99 30.63
C GLY A 38 -27.17 2.34 29.26
N ILE A 39 -27.70 3.41 28.68
CA ILE A 39 -27.28 3.99 27.40
C ILE A 39 -26.58 5.35 27.63
N HIS A 40 -25.91 5.89 26.61
CA HIS A 40 -25.20 7.18 26.69
C HIS A 40 -26.06 8.29 27.30
N VAL A 41 -27.32 8.44 26.85
CA VAL A 41 -28.24 9.47 27.38
C VAL A 41 -28.43 9.35 28.90
N SER A 42 -28.65 8.14 29.42
CA SER A 42 -28.79 7.94 30.88
C SER A 42 -27.49 8.19 31.64
N GLN A 43 -26.34 7.85 31.06
CA GLN A 43 -25.03 8.11 31.66
C GLN A 43 -24.73 9.62 31.71
N ARG A 44 -25.12 10.36 30.67
CA ARG A 44 -25.01 11.82 30.66
C ARG A 44 -25.85 12.49 31.74
N SER A 45 -27.11 12.07 31.91
CA SER A 45 -27.94 12.52 33.03
C SER A 45 -27.29 12.23 34.38
N ALA A 46 -26.80 11.00 34.58
CA ALA A 46 -26.20 10.61 35.85
C ALA A 46 -24.97 11.46 36.20
N TYR A 47 -24.13 11.80 35.21
CA TYR A 47 -23.00 12.69 35.42
C TYR A 47 -23.45 14.10 35.79
N VAL A 48 -24.40 14.70 35.07
CA VAL A 48 -24.94 16.03 35.38
C VAL A 48 -25.53 16.06 36.79
N ASP A 49 -26.29 15.03 37.17
CA ASP A 49 -26.85 14.91 38.52
C ASP A 49 -25.76 14.82 39.59
N SER A 50 -24.67 14.07 39.33
CA SER A 50 -23.53 13.98 40.25
C SER A 50 -22.85 15.35 40.46
N VAL A 51 -22.71 16.15 39.40
CA VAL A 51 -22.16 17.51 39.48
C VAL A 51 -23.08 18.43 40.26
N VAL A 52 -24.40 18.36 40.02
CA VAL A 52 -25.40 19.13 40.77
C VAL A 52 -25.34 18.78 42.26
N GLN A 53 -25.29 17.50 42.61
CA GLN A 53 -25.16 17.05 44.00
C GLN A 53 -23.86 17.56 44.65
N ALA A 54 -22.73 17.48 43.94
CA ALA A 54 -21.45 17.99 44.43
C ALA A 54 -21.43 19.51 44.64
N ARG A 55 -22.16 20.28 43.81
CA ARG A 55 -22.34 21.73 44.00
C ARG A 55 -23.23 22.03 45.21
N GLN A 56 -24.32 21.29 45.38
CA GLN A 56 -25.20 21.42 46.55
C GLN A 56 -24.45 21.14 47.86
N GLN A 57 -23.60 20.10 47.89
CA GLN A 57 -22.76 19.80 49.04
C GLN A 57 -21.75 20.91 49.36
N ARG A 58 -21.28 21.63 48.33
CA ARG A 58 -20.40 22.81 48.45
C ARG A 58 -21.15 24.14 48.65
N GLN A 59 -22.48 24.10 48.76
CA GLN A 59 -23.35 25.28 48.86
C GLN A 59 -23.19 26.27 47.68
N GLU A 60 -22.83 25.76 46.51
CA GLU A 60 -22.72 26.55 45.28
C GLU A 60 -24.10 26.69 44.60
N PRO A 61 -24.33 27.76 43.81
CA PRO A 61 -25.56 27.90 43.05
C PRO A 61 -25.76 26.72 42.08
N PRO A 62 -27.03 26.33 41.82
CA PRO A 62 -27.35 25.26 40.90
C PRO A 62 -26.88 25.60 39.49
N LEU A 63 -26.61 24.57 38.69
CA LEU A 63 -26.28 24.76 37.28
C LEU A 63 -27.46 25.40 36.55
N SER A 64 -27.17 26.47 35.81
CA SER A 64 -28.08 27.02 34.80
C SER A 64 -28.31 26.03 33.66
N ASP A 65 -29.38 26.24 32.89
CA ASP A 65 -29.70 25.39 31.73
C ASP A 65 -28.55 25.37 30.70
N GLN A 66 -27.92 26.52 30.45
CA GLN A 66 -26.77 26.62 29.55
C GLN A 66 -25.56 25.82 30.07
N GLN A 67 -25.30 25.82 31.38
CA GLN A 67 -24.22 25.02 31.96
C GLN A 67 -24.51 23.52 31.90
N ARG A 68 -25.79 23.12 32.04
CA ARG A 68 -26.21 21.72 31.89
C ARG A 68 -26.02 21.26 30.45
N GLU A 69 -26.43 22.07 29.48
CA GLU A 69 -26.24 21.78 28.06
C GLU A 69 -24.76 21.67 27.70
N THR A 70 -23.92 22.59 28.21
CA THR A 70 -22.47 22.55 28.00
C THR A 70 -21.84 21.27 28.55
N LEU A 71 -22.23 20.86 29.76
CA LEU A 71 -21.75 19.58 30.32
C LEU A 71 -22.21 18.41 29.44
N TRP A 72 -23.45 18.44 28.98
CA TRP A 72 -24.02 17.39 28.15
C TRP A 72 -23.35 17.28 26.77
N SER A 73 -23.05 18.41 26.13
CA SER A 73 -22.38 18.45 24.83
C SER A 73 -20.89 18.10 24.91
N SER A 74 -20.26 18.31 26.08
CA SER A 74 -18.86 17.91 26.33
C SER A 74 -18.65 16.40 26.49
N ALA A 75 -19.70 15.58 26.37
CA ALA A 75 -19.64 14.14 26.55
C ALA A 75 -19.13 13.43 25.29
N VAL A 76 -18.25 12.45 25.46
CA VAL A 76 -17.79 11.56 24.39
C VAL A 76 -18.30 10.14 24.65
N ASP A 77 -18.95 9.58 23.63
CA ASP A 77 -19.55 8.26 23.67
C ASP A 77 -18.48 7.18 23.41
N LEU A 78 -18.47 6.14 24.25
CA LEU A 78 -17.50 5.05 24.18
C LEU A 78 -18.19 3.68 24.10
N PHE A 79 -17.60 2.76 23.32
CA PHE A 79 -17.92 1.34 23.41
C PHE A 79 -16.74 0.57 23.97
N LEU A 80 -16.94 -0.09 25.11
CA LEU A 80 -15.95 -0.96 25.70
C LEU A 80 -16.16 -2.35 25.14
N ARG A 81 -15.10 -2.89 24.55
CA ARG A 81 -14.96 -4.31 24.19
C ARG A 81 -13.98 -4.95 25.15
N ARG A 82 -13.84 -6.28 25.06
CA ARG A 82 -12.99 -7.05 25.98
C ARG A 82 -11.55 -6.51 26.04
N ASP A 83 -10.98 -6.15 24.90
CA ASP A 83 -9.57 -5.77 24.80
C ASP A 83 -9.37 -4.41 24.13
N VAL A 84 -10.43 -3.68 23.78
CA VAL A 84 -10.35 -2.38 23.09
C VAL A 84 -11.44 -1.42 23.56
N VAL A 85 -11.13 -0.12 23.58
CA VAL A 85 -12.12 0.96 23.70
C VAL A 85 -12.26 1.66 22.38
N GLU A 86 -13.50 1.78 21.92
CA GLU A 86 -13.88 2.47 20.69
C GLU A 86 -14.45 3.84 21.08
N ILE A 87 -13.75 4.92 20.72
CA ILE A 87 -14.21 6.30 20.85
C ILE A 87 -15.14 6.59 19.68
N ARG A 88 -16.35 7.08 19.94
CA ARG A 88 -17.24 7.60 18.90
C ARG A 88 -17.08 9.13 18.80
N PRO A 89 -16.36 9.65 17.80
CA PRO A 89 -16.12 11.08 17.70
C PRO A 89 -17.36 11.84 17.20
N ASP A 90 -17.47 13.10 17.61
CA ASP A 90 -18.29 14.09 16.92
C ASP A 90 -17.41 14.80 15.89
N PRO A 91 -17.72 14.73 14.59
CA PRO A 91 -16.94 15.39 13.54
C PRO A 91 -16.71 16.90 13.78
N GLU A 92 -17.61 17.57 14.50
CA GLU A 92 -17.50 19.00 14.82
C GLU A 92 -16.72 19.28 16.13
N GLN A 93 -16.41 18.25 16.92
CA GLN A 93 -15.78 18.36 18.25
C GLN A 93 -14.67 17.30 18.45
N MET A 94 -13.77 17.18 17.47
CA MET A 94 -12.66 16.22 17.52
C MET A 94 -11.68 16.47 18.68
N ASP A 95 -11.58 17.71 19.15
CA ASP A 95 -10.83 18.08 20.36
C ASP A 95 -11.29 17.30 21.60
N LEU A 96 -12.60 17.11 21.76
CA LEU A 96 -13.14 16.29 22.85
C LEU A 96 -12.76 14.82 22.69
N ALA A 97 -12.76 14.30 21.46
CA ALA A 97 -12.36 12.91 21.20
C ALA A 97 -10.88 12.67 21.55
N PHE A 98 -9.98 13.60 21.23
CA PHE A 98 -8.57 13.50 21.62
C PHE A 98 -8.34 13.69 23.12
N ALA A 99 -9.12 14.57 23.77
CA ALA A 99 -9.08 14.72 25.22
C ALA A 99 -9.58 13.45 25.93
N ALA A 100 -10.63 12.81 25.41
CA ALA A 100 -11.10 11.50 25.86
C ALA A 100 -10.04 10.41 25.69
N ASP A 101 -9.39 10.34 24.51
CA ASP A 101 -8.29 9.41 24.25
C ASP A 101 -7.16 9.54 25.27
N SER A 102 -6.71 10.78 25.53
CA SER A 102 -5.65 11.07 26.50
C SER A 102 -6.00 10.57 27.91
N LEU A 103 -7.26 10.72 28.33
CA LEU A 103 -7.73 10.23 29.62
C LEU A 103 -7.85 8.70 29.68
N LEU A 104 -8.28 8.07 28.58
CA LEU A 104 -8.38 6.61 28.49
C LEU A 104 -7.01 5.93 28.54
N GLN A 105 -5.96 6.61 28.10
CA GLN A 105 -4.58 6.12 28.20
C GLN A 105 -4.09 5.95 29.64
N GLU A 106 -4.75 6.56 30.64
CA GLU A 106 -4.46 6.32 32.07
C GLU A 106 -4.87 4.90 32.53
N ILE A 107 -5.76 4.22 31.80
CA ILE A 107 -6.30 2.90 32.20
C ILE A 107 -5.96 1.78 31.22
N LEU A 108 -5.63 2.10 29.97
CA LEU A 108 -5.31 1.16 28.91
C LEU A 108 -4.17 1.67 28.04
N PRO A 109 -3.33 0.79 27.49
CA PRO A 109 -2.30 1.21 26.56
C PRO A 109 -2.92 1.72 25.25
N LYS A 110 -2.28 2.72 24.63
CA LYS A 110 -2.83 3.47 23.50
C LYS A 110 -3.28 2.62 22.30
N HIS A 111 -2.57 1.54 21.95
CA HIS A 111 -2.95 0.62 20.87
C HIS A 111 -4.30 -0.10 21.10
N ARG A 112 -4.82 -0.07 22.34
CA ARG A 112 -6.15 -0.60 22.70
C ARG A 112 -7.23 0.48 22.71
N VAL A 113 -6.95 1.70 22.25
CA VAL A 113 -7.95 2.76 22.06
C VAL A 113 -8.06 3.07 20.58
N ARG A 114 -9.27 3.03 20.01
CA ARG A 114 -9.53 3.23 18.58
C ARG A 114 -10.57 4.32 18.37
N PHE A 115 -10.57 4.94 17.20
CA PHE A 115 -11.57 5.92 16.79
C PHE A 115 -12.55 5.29 15.81
N LEU A 116 -13.84 5.46 16.06
CA LEU A 116 -14.90 5.12 15.12
C LEU A 116 -15.07 6.22 14.06
N MET A 117 -15.84 5.91 13.02
CA MET A 117 -16.24 6.88 11.99
C MET A 117 -15.08 7.45 11.16
N ALA A 118 -13.97 6.74 11.02
CA ALA A 118 -12.86 7.15 10.15
C ALA A 118 -13.26 7.31 8.67
N GLY A 119 -14.38 6.73 8.24
CA GLY A 119 -14.95 7.03 6.91
C GLY A 119 -15.52 8.45 6.75
N ASN A 120 -15.73 9.19 7.84
CA ASN A 120 -16.10 10.61 7.80
C ASN A 120 -14.85 11.47 7.57
N ALA A 121 -14.87 12.33 6.55
CA ALA A 121 -13.72 13.14 6.16
C ALA A 121 -13.17 14.03 7.30
N GLN A 122 -14.03 14.68 8.09
CA GLN A 122 -13.56 15.54 9.19
C GLN A 122 -12.87 14.74 10.31
N VAL A 123 -13.40 13.55 10.61
CA VAL A 123 -12.81 12.63 11.61
C VAL A 123 -11.47 12.09 11.09
N HIS A 124 -11.46 11.64 9.84
CA HIS A 124 -10.25 11.19 9.15
C HIS A 124 -9.16 12.25 9.18
N ASP A 125 -9.44 13.44 8.67
CA ASP A 125 -8.47 14.52 8.51
C ASP A 125 -7.88 14.94 9.87
N ALA A 126 -8.72 14.98 10.92
CA ALA A 126 -8.25 15.27 12.27
C ALA A 126 -7.29 14.17 12.81
N ILE A 127 -7.59 12.89 12.57
CA ILE A 127 -6.75 11.77 13.00
C ILE A 127 -5.44 11.72 12.19
N GLN A 128 -5.52 11.99 10.88
CA GLN A 128 -4.36 12.10 9.99
C GLN A 128 -3.44 13.24 10.43
N GLN A 129 -4.01 14.41 10.74
CA GLN A 129 -3.27 15.56 11.28
C GLN A 129 -2.60 15.28 12.62
N ALA A 130 -3.20 14.39 13.43
CA ALA A 130 -2.63 13.95 14.70
C ALA A 130 -1.49 12.91 14.54
N GLY A 131 -1.18 12.45 13.32
CA GLY A 131 -0.17 11.41 13.11
C GLY A 131 -0.65 10.02 13.52
N GLU A 132 -1.96 9.79 13.53
CA GLU A 132 -2.62 8.62 14.14
C GLU A 132 -3.24 7.66 13.10
N CYS A 133 -2.86 7.75 11.81
CA CYS A 133 -3.42 6.88 10.75
C CYS A 133 -3.33 5.39 11.11
N TRP A 134 -2.28 4.98 11.84
CA TRP A 134 -2.09 3.62 12.34
C TRP A 134 -3.25 3.06 13.18
N ARG A 135 -4.08 3.92 13.78
CA ARG A 135 -5.25 3.53 14.60
C ARG A 135 -6.53 3.34 13.79
N ILE A 136 -6.58 3.88 12.58
CA ILE A 136 -7.75 3.83 11.68
C ILE A 136 -7.50 3.02 10.40
N THR A 137 -6.27 2.54 10.18
CA THR A 137 -5.96 1.64 9.07
C THR A 137 -5.96 0.18 9.52
N PRO A 138 -6.47 -0.77 8.72
CA PRO A 138 -6.39 -2.19 9.04
C PRO A 138 -4.94 -2.69 9.02
N HIS A 139 -4.68 -3.82 9.68
CA HIS A 139 -3.41 -4.51 9.53
C HIS A 139 -3.22 -4.99 8.09
N PRO A 140 -1.97 -5.02 7.60
CA PRO A 140 -1.69 -5.52 6.27
C PRO A 140 -1.99 -7.01 6.17
N ILE A 141 -2.36 -7.46 4.97
CA ILE A 141 -2.56 -8.86 4.64
C ILE A 141 -1.58 -9.26 3.54
N SER A 142 -0.90 -10.40 3.72
CA SER A 142 -0.03 -10.92 2.67
C SER A 142 -0.85 -11.37 1.47
N THR A 143 -0.25 -11.34 0.28
CA THR A 143 -0.90 -11.79 -0.96
C THR A 143 -1.44 -13.21 -0.85
N GLU A 144 -0.67 -14.12 -0.25
CA GLU A 144 -1.08 -15.52 -0.07
C GLU A 144 -2.27 -15.62 0.88
N ALA A 145 -2.23 -14.93 2.03
CA ALA A 145 -3.33 -14.94 2.98
C ALA A 145 -4.62 -14.37 2.36
N ALA A 146 -4.51 -13.31 1.56
CA ALA A 146 -5.62 -12.74 0.81
C ALA A 146 -6.25 -13.73 -0.18
N ILE A 147 -5.42 -14.45 -0.95
CA ILE A 147 -5.88 -15.48 -1.90
C ILE A 147 -6.60 -16.60 -1.14
N GLN A 148 -6.01 -17.11 -0.07
CA GLN A 148 -6.62 -18.18 0.75
C GLN A 148 -7.96 -17.73 1.34
N LEU A 149 -8.07 -16.47 1.76
CA LEU A 149 -9.31 -15.91 2.28
C LEU A 149 -10.42 -15.91 1.22
N ILE A 150 -10.13 -15.43 0.01
CA ILE A 150 -11.11 -15.41 -1.09
C ILE A 150 -11.55 -16.83 -1.45
N LEU A 151 -10.59 -17.75 -1.60
CA LEU A 151 -10.89 -19.15 -1.94
C LEU A 151 -11.74 -19.82 -0.86
N GLY A 152 -11.47 -19.53 0.41
CA GLY A 152 -12.25 -20.01 1.56
C GLY A 152 -13.69 -19.49 1.59
N CYS A 153 -14.00 -18.41 0.87
CA CYS A 153 -15.34 -17.83 0.82
C CYS A 153 -16.27 -18.47 -0.23
N ARG A 154 -15.83 -19.50 -0.98
CA ARG A 154 -16.67 -20.15 -2.00
C ARG A 154 -17.69 -21.15 -1.43
N LEU A 155 -18.97 -21.00 -1.79
CA LEU A 155 -20.05 -21.95 -1.44
C LEU A 155 -21.17 -22.01 -2.48
N GLY A 156 -22.03 -23.01 -2.33
CA GLY A 156 -23.32 -23.13 -3.01
C GLY A 156 -24.48 -22.96 -2.01
N ILE A 157 -25.68 -22.71 -2.53
CA ILE A 157 -26.92 -22.71 -1.73
C ILE A 157 -27.60 -24.07 -1.90
N GLY A 158 -28.18 -24.34 -3.08
CA GLY A 158 -28.81 -25.62 -3.42
C GLY A 158 -28.08 -26.43 -4.50
N GLY A 159 -27.01 -25.89 -5.08
CA GLY A 159 -26.30 -26.49 -6.22
C GLY A 159 -24.78 -26.23 -6.21
N ARG A 160 -24.22 -25.89 -7.37
CA ARG A 160 -22.77 -25.64 -7.52
C ARG A 160 -22.29 -24.45 -6.67
N LYS A 161 -20.99 -24.44 -6.37
CA LYS A 161 -20.35 -23.39 -5.57
C LYS A 161 -20.08 -22.10 -6.36
N ILE A 162 -21.14 -21.46 -6.85
CA ILE A 162 -21.07 -20.29 -7.75
C ILE A 162 -20.99 -18.95 -7.00
N TYR A 163 -20.98 -18.97 -5.67
CA TYR A 163 -21.02 -17.76 -4.85
C TYR A 163 -19.75 -17.57 -4.03
N TYR A 164 -19.35 -16.31 -3.86
CA TYR A 164 -18.42 -15.89 -2.81
C TYR A 164 -19.20 -15.25 -1.67
N HIS A 165 -19.15 -15.84 -0.47
CA HIS A 165 -19.87 -15.33 0.69
C HIS A 165 -18.99 -14.42 1.53
N SER A 166 -19.50 -13.22 1.78
CA SER A 166 -18.95 -12.31 2.77
C SER A 166 -19.36 -12.80 4.17
N PRO A 167 -18.42 -13.25 5.03
CA PRO A 167 -18.74 -13.60 6.41
C PRO A 167 -19.18 -12.40 7.25
N VAL A 168 -18.79 -11.19 6.85
CA VAL A 168 -19.11 -9.93 7.53
C VAL A 168 -20.56 -9.52 7.27
N THR A 169 -20.95 -9.46 5.99
CA THR A 169 -22.30 -8.98 5.62
C THR A 169 -23.33 -10.09 5.53
N GLY A 170 -22.90 -11.35 5.42
CA GLY A 170 -23.78 -12.49 5.12
C GLY A 170 -24.27 -12.55 3.67
N THR A 171 -23.78 -11.66 2.79
CA THR A 171 -24.18 -11.61 1.37
C THR A 171 -23.36 -12.60 0.54
N ARG A 172 -24.02 -13.25 -0.43
CA ARG A 172 -23.40 -14.12 -1.43
C ARG A 172 -23.26 -13.40 -2.76
N LEU A 173 -22.03 -13.21 -3.23
CA LEU A 173 -21.72 -12.52 -4.47
C LEU A 173 -21.65 -13.49 -5.64
N VAL A 174 -22.39 -13.19 -6.70
CA VAL A 174 -22.25 -13.84 -8.01
C VAL A 174 -21.36 -12.96 -8.89
N THR A 175 -20.29 -13.53 -9.43
CA THR A 175 -19.37 -12.82 -10.32
C THR A 175 -19.81 -12.91 -11.79
N CYS A 176 -19.22 -12.07 -12.63
CA CYS A 176 -19.51 -12.05 -14.07
C CYS A 176 -19.18 -13.40 -14.73
N GLN A 177 -18.02 -13.99 -14.37
CA GLN A 177 -17.59 -15.30 -14.87
C GLN A 177 -18.53 -16.42 -14.41
N GLU A 178 -18.82 -16.51 -13.11
CA GLU A 178 -19.68 -17.57 -12.57
C GLU A 178 -21.10 -17.50 -13.13
N PHE A 179 -21.63 -16.28 -13.35
CA PHE A 179 -22.93 -16.11 -14.00
C PHE A 179 -22.90 -16.56 -15.46
N ALA A 180 -21.85 -16.23 -16.21
CA ALA A 180 -21.69 -16.65 -17.61
C ALA A 180 -21.54 -18.17 -17.73
N ASP A 181 -20.79 -18.80 -16.82
CA ASP A 181 -20.52 -20.25 -16.82
C ASP A 181 -21.75 -21.10 -16.54
N LEU A 182 -22.85 -20.51 -16.06
CA LEU A 182 -24.14 -21.20 -16.00
C LEU A 182 -24.60 -21.69 -17.39
N ALA A 183 -24.16 -21.06 -18.48
CA ALA A 183 -24.43 -21.53 -19.84
C ALA A 183 -23.82 -22.91 -20.14
N LEU A 184 -22.87 -23.40 -19.34
CA LEU A 184 -22.27 -24.73 -19.52
C LEU A 184 -23.11 -25.84 -18.90
N LEU A 185 -24.13 -25.50 -18.12
CA LEU A 185 -25.04 -26.45 -17.49
C LEU A 185 -26.05 -27.01 -18.50
N ASP A 186 -26.69 -28.11 -18.15
CA ASP A 186 -27.90 -28.54 -18.87
C ASP A 186 -29.06 -27.56 -18.61
N ASP A 187 -30.12 -27.65 -19.42
CA ASP A 187 -31.22 -26.67 -19.35
C ASP A 187 -31.95 -26.69 -17.99
N LYS A 188 -32.01 -27.86 -17.33
CA LYS A 188 -32.70 -28.01 -16.05
C LYS A 188 -31.87 -27.43 -14.91
N GLU A 189 -30.57 -27.70 -14.90
CA GLU A 189 -29.62 -27.13 -13.93
C GLU A 189 -29.52 -25.61 -14.09
N LEU A 190 -29.43 -25.10 -15.34
CA LEU A 190 -29.44 -23.67 -15.64
C LEU A 190 -30.72 -23.01 -15.11
N GLN A 191 -31.88 -23.58 -15.42
CA GLN A 191 -33.17 -23.05 -14.95
C GLN A 191 -33.21 -23.00 -13.42
N SER A 192 -32.75 -24.07 -12.76
CA SER A 192 -32.75 -24.17 -11.30
C SER A 192 -31.87 -23.08 -10.66
N HIS A 193 -30.67 -22.85 -11.20
CA HIS A 193 -29.78 -21.80 -10.70
C HIS A 193 -30.33 -20.39 -10.98
N LEU A 194 -30.94 -20.13 -12.13
CA LEU A 194 -31.52 -18.81 -12.42
C LEU A 194 -32.72 -18.49 -11.52
N ILE A 195 -33.56 -19.49 -11.22
CA ILE A 195 -34.65 -19.34 -10.23
C ILE A 195 -34.08 -19.10 -8.83
N GLU A 196 -33.05 -19.86 -8.43
CA GLU A 196 -32.37 -19.71 -7.14
C GLU A 196 -31.81 -18.28 -6.97
N ILE A 197 -31.02 -17.82 -7.95
CA ILE A 197 -30.41 -16.49 -7.95
C ILE A 197 -31.52 -15.42 -7.89
N GLN A 198 -32.53 -15.51 -8.76
CA GLN A 198 -33.60 -14.53 -8.79
C GLN A 198 -34.37 -14.49 -7.46
N TYR A 199 -34.66 -15.64 -6.87
CA TYR A 199 -35.37 -15.71 -5.59
C TYR A 199 -34.55 -15.06 -4.46
N TYR A 200 -33.33 -15.53 -4.23
CA TYR A 200 -32.51 -15.05 -3.11
C TYR A 200 -32.01 -13.62 -3.29
N SER A 201 -31.96 -13.12 -4.52
CA SER A 201 -31.67 -11.72 -4.79
C SER A 201 -32.75 -10.77 -4.23
N LYS A 202 -34.00 -11.24 -4.07
CA LYS A 202 -35.09 -10.47 -3.41
C LYS A 202 -35.08 -10.59 -1.88
N CYS A 203 -34.36 -11.57 -1.35
CA CYS A 203 -34.32 -11.84 0.08
C CYS A 203 -33.27 -10.95 0.76
N PHE A 204 -33.56 -10.57 1.99
CA PHE A 204 -32.64 -9.84 2.84
C PHE A 204 -32.30 -10.70 4.05
N ASN A 205 -31.01 -10.73 4.39
CA ASN A 205 -30.53 -11.40 5.57
C ASN A 205 -30.86 -10.58 6.83
N ARG A 206 -30.52 -11.13 8.01
CA ARG A 206 -30.79 -10.49 9.31
C ARG A 206 -30.18 -9.09 9.49
N TYR A 207 -29.19 -8.74 8.67
CA TYR A 207 -28.52 -7.43 8.68
C TYR A 207 -29.11 -6.45 7.65
N GLY A 208 -30.24 -6.80 7.02
CA GLY A 208 -30.87 -5.97 6.00
C GLY A 208 -30.07 -5.88 4.70
N LYS A 209 -29.09 -6.77 4.48
CA LYS A 209 -28.32 -6.88 3.23
C LYS A 209 -28.92 -7.97 2.35
N PRO A 210 -28.81 -7.88 1.01
CA PRO A 210 -29.29 -8.94 0.12
C PRO A 210 -28.65 -10.30 0.44
N GLU A 211 -29.43 -11.38 0.40
CA GLU A 211 -28.92 -12.76 0.59
C GLU A 211 -27.99 -13.16 -0.56
N VAL A 212 -28.35 -12.79 -1.79
CA VAL A 212 -27.52 -12.89 -2.99
C VAL A 212 -27.40 -11.50 -3.61
N ASN A 213 -26.20 -11.11 -4.02
CA ASN A 213 -25.90 -9.87 -4.73
C ASN A 213 -24.97 -10.15 -5.92
N PHE A 214 -24.84 -9.21 -6.86
CA PHE A 214 -23.95 -9.33 -8.02
C PHE A 214 -22.71 -8.48 -7.82
N PHE A 215 -21.54 -9.05 -8.12
CA PHE A 215 -20.26 -8.38 -7.97
C PHE A 215 -20.19 -7.15 -8.88
N ILE A 216 -20.13 -5.96 -8.27
CA ILE A 216 -19.89 -4.64 -8.91
C ILE A 216 -21.03 -4.09 -9.77
N VAL A 217 -22.17 -4.76 -9.86
CA VAL A 217 -23.26 -4.31 -10.74
C VAL A 217 -24.26 -3.42 -10.03
N GLY A 218 -24.67 -2.34 -10.72
CA GLY A 218 -25.72 -1.44 -10.26
C GLY A 218 -27.15 -1.94 -10.50
N ARG A 219 -28.11 -1.20 -9.93
CA ARG A 219 -29.56 -1.48 -9.94
C ARG A 219 -30.18 -1.77 -11.32
N LYS A 220 -29.60 -1.27 -12.42
CA LYS A 220 -30.14 -1.50 -13.77
C LYS A 220 -30.18 -2.97 -14.15
N PHE A 221 -29.13 -3.74 -13.85
CA PHE A 221 -29.08 -5.17 -14.15
C PHE A 221 -30.13 -5.94 -13.35
N TRP A 222 -30.27 -5.59 -12.07
CA TRP A 222 -31.28 -6.12 -11.17
C TRP A 222 -32.68 -6.01 -11.74
N ASP A 223 -33.07 -4.82 -12.19
CA ASP A 223 -34.40 -4.58 -12.73
C ASP A 223 -34.70 -5.44 -13.98
N HIS A 224 -33.68 -5.85 -14.74
CA HIS A 224 -33.84 -6.73 -15.90
C HIS A 224 -33.99 -8.19 -15.47
N LEU A 225 -33.16 -8.66 -14.54
CA LEU A 225 -33.27 -9.99 -13.95
C LEU A 225 -34.67 -10.23 -13.37
N GLN A 226 -35.26 -9.23 -12.71
CA GLN A 226 -36.55 -9.36 -12.03
C GLN A 226 -37.77 -9.36 -12.95
N LYS A 227 -37.63 -8.94 -14.22
CA LYS A 227 -38.74 -8.92 -15.19
C LYS A 227 -38.99 -10.26 -15.85
N LEU A 228 -38.06 -11.20 -15.73
CA LEU A 228 -38.13 -12.51 -16.34
C LEU A 228 -38.79 -13.51 -15.37
N ASP A 229 -39.54 -14.47 -15.89
CA ASP A 229 -39.99 -15.63 -15.10
C ASP A 229 -39.35 -16.89 -15.68
N PHE A 230 -38.25 -17.31 -15.08
CA PHE A 230 -37.47 -18.45 -15.57
C PHE A 230 -38.22 -19.78 -15.44
N SER A 231 -39.26 -19.87 -14.61
CA SER A 231 -40.01 -21.12 -14.38
C SER A 231 -40.88 -21.53 -15.56
N VAL A 232 -41.24 -20.58 -16.42
CA VAL A 232 -42.14 -20.78 -17.58
C VAL A 232 -41.42 -20.74 -18.93
N LEU A 233 -40.12 -20.43 -18.96
CA LEU A 233 -39.37 -20.35 -20.21
C LEU A 233 -39.09 -21.76 -20.78
N THR A 234 -39.21 -21.88 -22.10
CA THR A 234 -38.72 -23.05 -22.84
C THR A 234 -37.19 -23.04 -22.87
N ALA A 235 -36.56 -24.20 -23.09
CA ALA A 235 -35.09 -24.30 -23.13
C ALA A 235 -34.41 -23.27 -24.08
N PRO A 236 -34.88 -23.05 -25.33
CA PRO A 236 -34.29 -22.01 -26.18
C PRO A 236 -34.45 -20.59 -25.62
N ALA A 237 -35.63 -20.26 -25.11
CA ALA A 237 -35.91 -18.93 -24.55
C ALA A 237 -35.12 -18.66 -23.25
N LEU A 238 -34.92 -19.71 -22.44
CA LEU A 238 -34.10 -19.65 -21.22
C LEU A 238 -32.65 -19.30 -21.54
N ARG A 239 -32.08 -19.97 -22.56
CA ARG A 239 -30.71 -19.74 -23.02
C ARG A 239 -30.53 -18.35 -23.59
N GLU A 240 -31.48 -17.87 -24.40
CA GLU A 240 -31.46 -16.51 -24.94
C GLU A 240 -31.54 -15.45 -23.84
N ALA A 241 -32.43 -15.63 -22.86
CA ALA A 241 -32.56 -14.74 -21.71
C ALA A 241 -31.27 -14.70 -20.86
N HIS A 242 -30.67 -15.86 -20.60
CA HIS A 242 -29.39 -15.95 -19.88
C HIS A 242 -28.25 -15.26 -20.65
N ALA A 243 -28.16 -15.46 -21.96
CA ALA A 243 -27.14 -14.82 -22.79
C ALA A 243 -27.27 -13.29 -22.78
N ALA A 244 -28.50 -12.77 -22.90
CA ALA A 244 -28.76 -11.34 -22.86
C ALA A 244 -28.39 -10.71 -21.50
N LEU A 245 -28.75 -11.38 -20.39
CA LEU A 245 -28.34 -10.95 -19.05
C LEU A 245 -26.83 -11.01 -18.87
N SER A 246 -26.18 -12.09 -19.32
CA SER A 246 -24.72 -12.24 -19.22
C SER A 246 -23.99 -11.13 -19.98
N GLN A 247 -24.48 -10.76 -21.18
CA GLN A 247 -23.94 -9.64 -21.93
C GLN A 247 -24.12 -8.30 -21.19
N GLN A 248 -25.29 -8.08 -20.58
CA GLN A 248 -25.55 -6.86 -19.81
C GLN A 248 -24.69 -6.76 -18.54
N PHE A 249 -24.50 -7.88 -17.83
CA PHE A 249 -23.60 -7.96 -16.69
C PHE A 249 -22.17 -7.63 -17.15
N THR A 250 -21.67 -8.30 -18.18
CA THR A 250 -20.32 -8.07 -18.74
C THR A 250 -20.11 -6.61 -19.16
N ALA A 251 -21.12 -5.98 -19.78
CA ALA A 251 -21.05 -4.58 -20.20
C ALA A 251 -21.03 -3.59 -19.02
N SER A 252 -21.48 -4.00 -17.84
CA SER A 252 -21.53 -3.17 -16.63
C SER A 252 -20.30 -3.33 -15.73
N VAL A 253 -19.39 -4.25 -16.07
CA VAL A 253 -18.20 -4.59 -15.26
C VAL A 253 -16.94 -4.21 -16.03
N GLU A 254 -16.00 -3.56 -15.33
CA GLU A 254 -14.66 -3.23 -15.83
C GLU A 254 -13.95 -4.49 -16.33
N HIS A 255 -13.12 -4.35 -17.36
CA HIS A 255 -12.60 -5.52 -18.08
C HIS A 255 -11.73 -6.40 -17.16
N GLU A 256 -10.99 -5.77 -16.26
CA GLU A 256 -10.10 -6.35 -15.26
C GLU A 256 -10.86 -7.21 -14.24
N LEU A 257 -12.18 -7.00 -14.09
CA LEU A 257 -13.02 -7.67 -13.09
C LEU A 257 -13.94 -8.76 -13.67
N ARG A 258 -13.92 -8.96 -15.00
CA ARG A 258 -14.84 -9.89 -15.68
C ARG A 258 -14.50 -11.36 -15.46
N ARG A 259 -13.21 -11.66 -15.28
CA ARG A 259 -12.71 -13.02 -15.05
C ARG A 259 -12.27 -13.17 -13.60
N ASP A 260 -12.72 -14.26 -12.98
CA ASP A 260 -12.35 -14.59 -11.62
C ASP A 260 -10.91 -15.07 -11.57
N ASP A 261 -10.03 -14.25 -11.00
CA ASP A 261 -8.63 -14.61 -10.79
C ASP A 261 -8.08 -13.94 -9.52
N PRO A 262 -7.92 -14.68 -8.40
CA PRO A 262 -7.40 -14.14 -7.15
C PRO A 262 -5.91 -13.75 -7.25
N HIS A 263 -5.19 -14.14 -8.31
CA HIS A 263 -3.80 -13.72 -8.53
C HIS A 263 -3.72 -12.34 -9.22
N LYS A 264 -4.78 -11.89 -9.91
CA LYS A 264 -4.85 -10.53 -10.48
C LYS A 264 -5.11 -9.50 -9.39
N ILE A 265 -4.27 -8.47 -9.30
CA ILE A 265 -4.27 -7.49 -8.21
C ILE A 265 -5.60 -6.75 -8.12
N GLU A 266 -6.09 -6.23 -9.25
CA GLU A 266 -7.33 -5.46 -9.34
C GLU A 266 -8.55 -6.29 -8.92
N TRP A 267 -8.63 -7.53 -9.41
CA TRP A 267 -9.72 -8.45 -9.07
C TRP A 267 -9.65 -8.83 -7.59
N ARG A 268 -8.47 -9.21 -7.09
CA ARG A 268 -8.25 -9.59 -5.68
C ARG A 268 -8.66 -8.46 -4.73
N GLU A 269 -8.14 -7.25 -4.93
CA GLU A 269 -8.41 -6.13 -4.02
C GLU A 269 -9.88 -5.72 -4.04
N ARG A 270 -10.52 -5.75 -5.23
CA ARG A 270 -11.94 -5.47 -5.35
C ARG A 270 -12.78 -6.55 -4.66
N MET A 271 -12.45 -7.83 -4.85
CA MET A 271 -13.15 -8.94 -4.21
C MET A 271 -12.98 -8.92 -2.69
N LEU A 272 -11.78 -8.72 -2.17
CA LEU A 272 -11.54 -8.56 -0.73
C LEU A 272 -12.38 -7.44 -0.12
N SER A 273 -12.48 -6.31 -0.81
CA SER A 273 -13.27 -5.16 -0.33
C SER A 273 -14.77 -5.44 -0.27
N GLU A 274 -15.28 -6.37 -1.07
CA GLU A 274 -16.69 -6.80 -1.01
C GLU A 274 -16.90 -7.96 0.01
N LEU A 275 -15.93 -8.86 0.17
CA LEU A 275 -16.01 -9.97 1.12
C LEU A 275 -15.76 -9.55 2.57
N GLN A 276 -14.79 -8.66 2.76
CA GLN A 276 -14.43 -8.05 4.02
C GLN A 276 -14.47 -6.52 3.84
N PRO A 277 -15.68 -5.95 3.73
CA PRO A 277 -15.81 -4.50 3.75
C PRO A 277 -15.17 -3.99 5.03
N LEU A 278 -14.46 -2.86 4.90
CA LEU A 278 -13.95 -2.17 6.05
C LEU A 278 -15.11 -1.77 6.96
N GLU A 279 -14.92 -1.95 8.26
CA GLU A 279 -15.81 -1.40 9.26
C GLU A 279 -15.82 0.15 9.12
N GLU A 280 -16.90 0.81 9.56
CA GLU A 280 -17.07 2.28 9.38
C GLU A 280 -15.95 3.12 10.02
N ASP A 281 -15.18 2.50 10.91
CA ASP A 281 -14.03 3.05 11.62
C ASP A 281 -12.69 2.82 10.92
N ARG A 282 -12.67 2.22 9.73
CA ARG A 282 -11.44 1.90 8.99
C ARG A 282 -11.39 2.53 7.61
N VAL A 283 -10.17 2.92 7.23
CA VAL A 283 -9.84 3.43 5.89
C VAL A 283 -8.59 2.74 5.34
N LEU A 284 -8.44 2.74 4.01
CA LEU A 284 -7.16 2.42 3.35
C LEU A 284 -6.48 3.74 2.99
N GLU A 285 -5.56 4.19 3.83
CA GLU A 285 -4.85 5.47 3.65
C GLU A 285 -4.16 5.54 2.29
N GLU A 286 -3.48 4.47 1.88
CA GLU A 286 -2.80 4.39 0.59
C GLU A 286 -3.74 4.57 -0.60
N LYS A 287 -5.03 4.22 -0.45
CA LYS A 287 -6.05 4.46 -1.48
C LYS A 287 -6.44 5.93 -1.53
N LEU A 288 -6.55 6.60 -0.38
CA LEU A 288 -6.84 8.04 -0.29
C LEU A 288 -5.68 8.87 -0.85
N LEU A 289 -4.45 8.43 -0.61
CA LEU A 289 -3.22 9.00 -1.18
C LEU A 289 -3.04 8.77 -2.69
N GLY A 290 -3.97 8.06 -3.35
CA GLY A 290 -3.87 7.75 -4.78
C GLY A 290 -2.68 6.87 -5.12
N MET A 291 -2.25 6.00 -4.19
CA MET A 291 -1.25 4.98 -4.46
C MET A 291 -1.85 3.86 -5.31
N ALA A 292 -1.00 3.19 -6.09
CA ALA A 292 -1.40 2.09 -6.94
C ALA A 292 -1.98 0.93 -6.12
N THR A 293 -2.87 0.15 -6.75
CA THR A 293 -3.56 -0.98 -6.12
C THR A 293 -2.62 -2.00 -5.50
N GLU A 294 -1.37 -2.09 -6.00
CA GLU A 294 -0.32 -2.94 -5.43
C GLU A 294 0.06 -2.61 -3.98
N PHE A 295 -0.23 -1.39 -3.50
CA PHE A 295 0.05 -0.98 -2.12
C PHE A 295 -1.12 -1.22 -1.17
N HIS A 296 -2.34 -1.41 -1.70
CA HIS A 296 -3.56 -1.51 -0.90
C HIS A 296 -3.45 -2.72 0.04
N ARG A 297 -3.66 -2.48 1.34
CA ARG A 297 -3.54 -3.49 2.42
C ARG A 297 -2.14 -4.09 2.59
N HIS A 298 -1.09 -3.45 2.05
CA HIS A 298 0.30 -3.88 2.22
C HIS A 298 1.14 -2.93 3.07
N ILE A 299 0.57 -1.79 3.50
CA ILE A 299 1.24 -0.81 4.36
C ILE A 299 0.76 -0.99 5.80
N GLN A 300 1.70 -1.26 6.71
CA GLN A 300 1.47 -1.10 8.15
C GLN A 300 1.79 0.35 8.51
N TRP A 301 0.77 1.17 8.73
CA TRP A 301 0.95 2.50 9.32
C TRP A 301 1.42 2.35 10.76
N LEU A 302 2.38 3.17 11.15
CA LEU A 302 3.10 3.09 12.43
C LEU A 302 2.79 4.30 13.31
N PRO A 303 3.00 4.19 14.64
CA PRO A 303 2.92 5.31 15.55
C PRO A 303 3.70 6.52 15.03
N GLY A 304 3.00 7.64 14.88
CA GLY A 304 3.49 8.83 14.22
C GLY A 304 3.94 9.92 15.19
N GLY A 305 3.68 11.16 14.80
CA GLY A 305 3.83 12.33 15.63
C GLY A 305 2.99 13.48 15.09
N ARG A 306 2.58 14.38 15.97
CA ARG A 306 1.82 15.58 15.62
C ARG A 306 2.65 16.83 15.83
N ILE A 307 2.22 17.91 15.18
CA ILE A 307 2.91 19.19 15.23
C ILE A 307 1.97 20.23 15.83
N GLU A 308 2.26 20.63 17.06
CA GLU A 308 1.48 21.63 17.78
C GLU A 308 2.31 22.90 17.91
N GLN A 309 1.85 24.00 17.30
CA GLN A 309 2.53 25.31 17.37
C GLN A 309 4.02 25.28 16.97
N GLY A 310 4.41 24.34 16.10
CA GLY A 310 5.79 24.13 15.65
C GLY A 310 6.62 23.18 16.51
N GLU A 311 6.05 22.63 17.59
CA GLU A 311 6.66 21.57 18.39
C GLU A 311 6.25 20.19 17.85
N LEU A 312 7.22 19.31 17.64
CA LEU A 312 6.97 17.90 17.36
C LEU A 312 6.65 17.16 18.66
N ILE A 313 5.45 16.60 18.74
CA ILE A 313 5.04 15.70 19.81
C ILE A 313 4.94 14.30 19.23
N LEU A 314 5.88 13.43 19.59
CA LEU A 314 5.85 12.03 19.20
C LEU A 314 4.70 11.29 19.87
N ASP A 315 4.26 10.20 19.24
CA ASP A 315 3.29 9.30 19.82
C ASP A 315 3.78 8.71 21.15
N SER A 316 2.97 8.81 22.22
CA SER A 316 3.25 8.24 23.54
C SER A 316 3.49 6.72 23.52
N PHE A 317 3.03 6.02 22.47
CA PHE A 317 3.35 4.62 22.25
C PHE A 317 4.86 4.34 22.29
N PHE A 318 5.70 5.27 21.80
CA PHE A 318 7.15 5.11 21.84
C PHE A 318 7.74 5.12 23.25
N ASP A 319 7.07 5.78 24.21
CA ASP A 319 7.50 5.86 25.60
C ASP A 319 6.95 4.69 26.44
N ASP A 320 5.73 4.25 26.13
CA ASP A 320 5.01 3.24 26.91
C ASP A 320 5.32 1.79 26.48
N ALA A 321 5.62 1.57 25.19
CA ALA A 321 5.78 0.23 24.64
C ALA A 321 7.21 -0.30 24.81
N THR A 322 7.33 -1.47 25.45
CA THR A 322 8.58 -2.24 25.52
C THR A 322 8.41 -3.59 24.85
N PRO A 323 9.46 -4.14 24.18
CA PRO A 323 9.41 -5.49 23.64
C PRO A 323 8.98 -6.50 24.71
N CYS A 324 7.93 -7.27 24.43
CA CYS A 324 7.28 -8.11 25.44
C CYS A 324 6.77 -9.46 24.90
N GLY A 325 7.04 -9.80 23.64
CA GLY A 325 6.52 -11.01 22.99
C GLY A 325 5.07 -10.91 22.51
N ASP A 326 4.41 -9.75 22.67
CA ASP A 326 3.12 -9.47 22.04
C ASP A 326 3.35 -9.05 20.58
N GLU A 327 2.83 -9.86 19.65
CA GLU A 327 3.04 -9.69 18.22
C GLU A 327 2.53 -8.32 17.70
N GLU A 328 1.40 -7.82 18.22
CA GLU A 328 0.84 -6.52 17.80
C GLU A 328 1.77 -5.38 18.22
N ILE A 329 2.29 -5.44 19.45
CA ILE A 329 3.23 -4.44 19.97
C ILE A 329 4.55 -4.51 19.20
N GLU A 330 5.10 -5.71 18.96
CA GLU A 330 6.36 -5.88 18.24
C GLU A 330 6.26 -5.42 16.77
N GLN A 331 5.10 -5.58 16.14
CA GLN A 331 4.87 -5.08 14.79
C GLN A 331 4.82 -3.55 14.73
N LEU A 332 4.21 -2.88 15.72
CA LEU A 332 4.07 -1.42 15.80
C LEU A 332 5.33 -0.72 16.32
N LEU A 333 6.12 -1.39 17.17
CA LEU A 333 7.32 -0.83 17.80
C LEU A 333 8.49 -0.80 16.80
N ASP A 334 8.57 0.27 16.01
CA ASP A 334 9.62 0.49 15.02
C ASP A 334 10.37 1.81 15.28
N ASP A 335 11.54 1.70 15.91
CA ASP A 335 12.44 2.84 16.18
C ASP A 335 12.82 3.62 14.91
N LYS A 336 12.75 2.99 13.73
CA LYS A 336 13.08 3.64 12.47
C LYS A 336 12.04 4.67 12.09
N ALA A 337 10.76 4.43 12.36
CA ALA A 337 9.70 5.41 12.10
C ALA A 337 9.95 6.70 12.88
N ARG A 338 10.28 6.58 14.16
CA ARG A 338 10.68 7.73 15.01
C ARG A 338 11.86 8.50 14.41
N GLY A 339 12.92 7.79 13.99
CA GLY A 339 14.08 8.42 13.36
C GLY A 339 13.75 9.13 12.04
N LEU A 340 12.84 8.57 11.23
CA LEU A 340 12.37 9.18 9.99
C LEU A 340 11.59 10.46 10.26
N ILE A 341 10.65 10.43 11.22
CA ILE A 341 9.84 11.61 11.61
C ILE A 341 10.76 12.78 12.00
N TYR A 342 11.76 12.52 12.84
CA TYR A 342 12.73 13.56 13.23
C TYR A 342 13.48 14.18 12.04
N ASN A 343 13.92 13.36 11.09
CA ASN A 343 14.61 13.87 9.91
C ASN A 343 13.68 14.73 9.05
N PHE A 344 12.44 14.31 8.83
CA PHE A 344 11.47 15.07 8.04
C PHE A 344 11.09 16.40 8.71
N VAL A 345 10.87 16.42 10.02
CA VAL A 345 10.61 17.67 10.75
C VAL A 345 11.80 18.64 10.68
N ARG A 346 13.03 18.13 10.67
CA ARG A 346 14.22 18.96 10.47
C ARG A 346 14.30 19.52 9.06
N ASP A 347 13.99 18.69 8.06
CA ASP A 347 14.17 19.03 6.64
C ASP A 347 13.01 19.92 6.14
N TYR A 348 11.84 19.87 6.78
CA TYR A 348 10.63 20.63 6.45
C TYR A 348 10.23 21.59 7.58
N ALA A 349 10.52 22.89 7.42
CA ALA A 349 10.36 23.89 8.48
C ALA A 349 8.92 24.14 8.95
N HIS A 350 7.91 23.87 8.11
CA HIS A 350 6.51 24.18 8.38
C HIS A 350 5.62 23.00 8.00
N LEU A 351 5.81 21.86 8.66
CA LEU A 351 4.91 20.72 8.49
C LEU A 351 3.58 20.96 9.22
N GLU A 352 2.49 20.54 8.59
CA GLU A 352 1.14 20.43 9.17
C GLU A 352 1.02 19.09 9.90
N TYR A 353 1.41 17.99 9.24
CA TYR A 353 1.44 16.65 9.83
C TYR A 353 2.40 15.71 9.10
N ILE A 354 2.62 14.54 9.69
CA ILE A 354 3.42 13.45 9.14
C ILE A 354 2.91 12.09 9.63
N ASN A 355 2.72 11.16 8.69
CA ASN A 355 2.45 9.74 8.96
C ASN A 355 3.52 8.87 8.31
N VAL A 356 3.87 7.77 8.97
CA VAL A 356 4.89 6.82 8.48
C VAL A 356 4.28 5.43 8.41
N GLY A 357 4.40 4.79 7.26
CA GLY A 357 4.03 3.40 7.04
C GLY A 357 5.22 2.53 6.65
N ARG A 358 5.22 1.27 7.06
CA ARG A 358 6.16 0.25 6.62
C ARG A 358 5.48 -0.68 5.62
N ILE A 359 6.12 -0.92 4.48
CA ILE A 359 5.63 -1.94 3.54
C ILE A 359 5.95 -3.31 4.12
N ALA A 360 4.91 -4.08 4.45
CA ALA A 360 5.03 -5.35 5.16
C ALA A 360 5.71 -6.43 4.31
N ASP A 361 5.31 -6.54 3.04
CA ASP A 361 5.83 -7.52 2.10
C ASP A 361 6.51 -6.87 0.90
N SER A 362 7.46 -7.58 0.28
CA SER A 362 8.06 -7.10 -0.96
C SER A 362 7.04 -7.14 -2.08
N LEU A 363 6.80 -5.99 -2.71
CA LEU A 363 5.87 -5.89 -3.82
C LEU A 363 6.50 -6.27 -5.17
N SER A 364 7.82 -6.27 -5.32
CA SER A 364 8.48 -6.71 -6.57
C SER A 364 8.44 -8.24 -6.73
N LEU A 365 8.51 -8.73 -7.98
CA LEU A 365 8.67 -10.15 -8.31
C LEU A 365 9.79 -10.80 -7.48
N GLU A 366 9.65 -12.09 -7.14
CA GLU A 366 10.55 -12.83 -6.24
C GLU A 366 12.04 -12.66 -6.58
N ARG A 367 12.69 -11.68 -5.95
CA ARG A 367 14.15 -11.54 -5.94
C ARG A 367 14.68 -12.33 -4.74
N ARG A 368 15.75 -13.10 -4.91
CA ARG A 368 16.49 -13.65 -3.76
C ARG A 368 16.94 -12.50 -2.87
N LYS A 369 16.28 -12.32 -1.72
CA LYS A 369 16.55 -11.23 -0.80
C LYS A 369 17.87 -11.52 -0.08
N LYS A 370 18.89 -10.68 -0.31
CA LYS A 370 20.12 -10.60 0.49
C LYS A 370 20.24 -9.19 1.09
N GLY A 371 20.70 -9.12 2.33
CA GLY A 371 20.86 -7.89 3.10
C GLY A 371 19.53 -7.29 3.59
N ARG A 372 19.63 -6.25 4.42
CA ARG A 372 18.48 -5.55 5.01
C ARG A 372 17.80 -4.65 3.99
N ARG A 373 16.49 -4.78 3.77
CA ARG A 373 15.75 -4.01 2.74
C ARG A 373 14.38 -3.52 3.22
N GLY A 374 14.35 -2.84 4.36
CA GLY A 374 13.14 -2.14 4.82
C GLY A 374 12.72 -1.06 3.83
N VAL A 375 11.42 -0.99 3.53
CA VAL A 375 10.82 0.05 2.69
C VAL A 375 9.73 0.72 3.51
N TYR A 376 9.76 2.05 3.55
CA TYR A 376 8.76 2.85 4.25
C TYR A 376 8.11 3.83 3.27
N VAL A 377 6.89 4.20 3.60
CA VAL A 377 6.14 5.27 2.97
C VAL A 377 6.03 6.38 4.00
N VAL A 378 6.34 7.61 3.61
CA VAL A 378 6.10 8.78 4.45
C VAL A 378 5.09 9.64 3.73
N GLU A 379 4.02 9.95 4.43
CA GLU A 379 3.03 10.94 4.05
C GLU A 379 3.28 12.18 4.90
N LEU A 380 3.35 13.34 4.27
CA LEU A 380 3.47 14.61 4.98
C LEU A 380 2.77 15.72 4.22
N LYS A 381 2.40 16.78 4.93
CA LYS A 381 1.84 18.00 4.34
C LYS A 381 2.52 19.22 4.93
N GLN A 382 2.86 20.20 4.10
CA GLN A 382 3.36 21.49 4.56
C GLN A 382 2.22 22.48 4.75
N GLN A 383 2.38 23.40 5.70
CA GLN A 383 1.42 24.48 5.91
C GLN A 383 1.27 25.32 4.64
N GLY A 384 0.03 25.48 4.19
CA GLY A 384 -0.32 26.25 3.00
C GLY A 384 -0.29 25.46 1.69
N ASP A 385 0.28 24.26 1.68
CA ASP A 385 0.24 23.39 0.51
C ASP A 385 -1.15 22.73 0.38
N GLN A 386 -1.61 22.59 -0.86
CA GLN A 386 -2.93 22.03 -1.17
C GLN A 386 -2.93 20.51 -1.31
N ARG A 387 -1.75 19.88 -1.31
CA ARG A 387 -1.59 18.44 -1.56
C ARG A 387 -0.58 17.85 -0.61
N GLU A 388 -0.85 16.60 -0.28
CA GLU A 388 0.04 15.71 0.45
C GLU A 388 1.25 15.36 -0.40
N ILE A 389 2.39 15.21 0.27
CA ILE A 389 3.64 14.76 -0.31
C ILE A 389 3.84 13.32 0.15
N VAL A 390 3.95 12.41 -0.82
CA VAL A 390 4.21 10.99 -0.55
C VAL A 390 5.64 10.65 -0.94
N LYS A 391 6.41 10.12 0.00
CA LYS A 391 7.80 9.70 -0.18
C LYS A 391 7.93 8.19 -0.02
N ILE A 392 8.83 7.60 -0.81
CA ILE A 392 9.30 6.23 -0.64
C ILE A 392 10.70 6.27 -0.05
N ILE A 393 10.86 5.60 1.09
CA ILE A 393 12.12 5.44 1.81
C ILE A 393 12.61 4.01 1.63
N ARG A 394 13.87 3.84 1.26
CA ARG A 394 14.51 2.53 1.18
C ARG A 394 15.77 2.50 2.03
N LEU A 395 15.81 1.59 3.00
CA LEU A 395 17.02 1.36 3.79
C LEU A 395 18.13 0.83 2.90
N GLN A 396 19.37 1.22 3.22
CA GLN A 396 20.55 0.74 2.53
C GLN A 396 20.71 -0.78 2.70
N LYS A 397 20.92 -1.48 1.57
CA LYS A 397 21.06 -2.96 1.53
C LYS A 397 22.17 -3.48 2.44
N TRP A 398 23.34 -2.85 2.32
CA TRP A 398 24.57 -3.19 3.04
C TRP A 398 24.88 -2.05 4.01
N ASP A 399 24.09 -1.99 5.08
CA ASP A 399 24.21 -0.98 6.14
C ASP A 399 25.20 -1.43 7.22
N VAL A 400 25.38 -0.61 8.26
CA VAL A 400 26.27 -0.91 9.39
C VAL A 400 25.85 -2.22 10.08
N CYS A 401 24.54 -2.45 10.28
CA CYS A 401 24.06 -3.66 10.93
C CYS A 401 24.43 -4.91 10.13
N ASP A 402 24.16 -4.92 8.82
CA ASP A 402 24.49 -6.05 7.97
C ASP A 402 25.99 -6.36 8.00
N ARG A 403 26.84 -5.33 7.96
CA ARG A 403 28.30 -5.52 8.02
C ARG A 403 28.77 -6.07 9.37
N LEU A 404 28.18 -5.63 10.47
CA LEU A 404 28.44 -6.16 11.80
C LEU A 404 28.03 -7.64 11.90
N ASP A 405 26.87 -8.00 11.35
CA ASP A 405 26.39 -9.39 11.31
C ASP A 405 27.34 -10.28 10.48
N HIS A 406 28.05 -9.71 9.51
CA HIS A 406 29.12 -10.38 8.76
C HIS A 406 30.52 -10.31 9.42
N GLY A 407 30.59 -9.98 10.72
CA GLY A 407 31.79 -10.05 11.55
C GLY A 407 32.78 -8.90 11.37
N LYS A 408 32.36 -7.77 10.76
CA LYS A 408 33.19 -6.57 10.67
C LYS A 408 33.29 -5.85 12.02
N SER A 409 34.38 -5.10 12.22
CA SER A 409 34.46 -4.17 13.35
C SER A 409 33.47 -3.01 13.14
N LEU A 410 33.05 -2.33 14.22
CA LEU A 410 32.15 -1.18 14.11
C LEU A 410 32.72 -0.06 13.22
N LEU A 411 34.03 0.22 13.34
CA LEU A 411 34.69 1.22 12.52
C LEU A 411 34.67 0.85 11.03
N ASP A 412 35.04 -0.40 10.70
CA ASP A 412 35.03 -0.88 9.31
C ASP A 412 33.60 -0.92 8.75
N ALA A 413 32.64 -1.33 9.57
CA ALA A 413 31.23 -1.34 9.19
C ALA A 413 30.72 0.06 8.85
N MET A 414 31.10 1.08 9.64
CA MET A 414 30.76 2.48 9.35
C MET A 414 31.42 2.97 8.06
N ILE A 415 32.74 2.78 7.90
CA ILE A 415 33.48 3.22 6.71
C ILE A 415 32.92 2.57 5.44
N GLU A 416 32.82 1.24 5.43
CA GLU A 416 32.35 0.53 4.24
C GLU A 416 30.86 0.82 3.95
N SER A 417 30.06 1.18 4.97
CA SER A 417 28.68 1.64 4.77
C SER A 417 28.64 2.99 4.04
N GLU A 418 29.49 3.95 4.40
CA GLU A 418 29.61 5.23 3.68
C GLU A 418 30.12 5.03 2.24
N ASP A 419 31.14 4.18 2.05
CA ASP A 419 31.66 3.87 0.71
C ASP A 419 30.56 3.29 -0.19
N TYR A 420 29.68 2.46 0.38
CA TYR A 420 28.54 1.93 -0.36
C TYR A 420 27.50 3.00 -0.67
N THR A 421 27.28 3.96 0.21
CA THR A 421 26.41 5.11 -0.05
C THR A 421 26.93 5.95 -1.23
N ASP A 422 28.21 6.31 -1.21
CA ASP A 422 28.88 7.02 -2.31
C ASP A 422 28.78 6.25 -3.63
N TYR A 423 28.96 4.93 -3.57
CA TYR A 423 28.80 4.05 -4.71
C TYR A 423 27.38 4.07 -5.30
N VAL A 424 26.33 4.15 -4.47
CA VAL A 424 24.94 4.25 -4.95
C VAL A 424 24.66 5.61 -5.59
N LEU A 425 25.25 6.69 -5.07
CA LEU A 425 25.12 8.04 -5.65
C LEU A 425 25.87 8.17 -6.98
N ASP A 426 27.07 7.60 -7.08
CA ASP A 426 27.85 7.55 -8.31
C ASP A 426 27.12 6.74 -9.41
N ARG A 427 26.52 5.59 -9.03
CA ARG A 427 25.63 4.83 -9.92
C ARG A 427 24.49 5.69 -10.44
N ARG A 428 23.81 6.43 -9.54
CA ARG A 428 22.71 7.31 -9.92
C ARG A 428 23.16 8.36 -10.94
N LEU A 429 24.29 9.00 -10.68
CA LEU A 429 24.88 10.01 -11.58
C LEU A 429 25.20 9.39 -12.95
N GLY A 430 25.79 8.19 -12.97
CA GLY A 430 26.06 7.43 -14.20
C GLY A 430 24.79 7.13 -14.99
N CYS A 431 23.73 6.64 -14.33
CA CYS A 431 22.42 6.39 -14.95
C CYS A 431 21.84 7.66 -15.59
N ARG A 432 21.83 8.79 -14.86
CA ARG A 432 21.34 10.08 -15.41
C ARG A 432 22.17 10.55 -16.58
N ARG A 433 23.49 10.36 -16.52
CA ARG A 433 24.39 10.76 -17.60
C ARG A 433 24.16 9.95 -18.88
N LEU A 434 23.73 8.70 -18.73
CA LEU A 434 23.34 7.79 -19.82
C LEU A 434 21.83 7.85 -20.12
N THR A 435 21.17 8.97 -19.77
CA THR A 435 19.77 9.30 -20.07
C THR A 435 18.73 8.30 -19.56
N MET A 436 19.06 7.48 -18.55
CA MET A 436 18.08 6.64 -17.88
C MET A 436 17.05 7.52 -17.16
N ASN A 437 15.76 7.34 -17.46
CA ASN A 437 14.69 8.11 -16.83
C ASN A 437 14.46 7.62 -15.40
N ILE A 438 15.00 8.34 -14.42
CA ILE A 438 14.88 8.05 -12.99
C ILE A 438 14.32 9.28 -12.26
N PRO A 439 13.69 9.12 -11.08
CA PRO A 439 13.15 10.24 -10.31
C PRO A 439 14.16 11.37 -10.10
N GLY A 440 13.70 12.63 -10.20
CA GLY A 440 14.55 13.81 -10.29
C GLY A 440 15.41 14.07 -9.05
N ALA A 441 14.82 13.95 -7.86
CA ALA A 441 15.50 14.07 -6.57
C ALA A 441 15.70 12.70 -5.92
N LEU A 442 16.84 12.53 -5.25
CA LEU A 442 17.09 11.44 -4.31
C LEU A 442 17.83 12.05 -3.13
N ALA A 443 17.18 12.07 -1.97
CA ALA A 443 17.81 12.49 -0.73
C ALA A 443 18.45 11.27 -0.05
N MET A 444 19.51 11.53 0.69
CA MET A 444 20.27 10.55 1.45
C MET A 444 20.35 11.06 2.88
N ASN A 445 19.87 10.25 3.81
CA ASN A 445 19.81 10.59 5.21
C ASN A 445 20.13 9.34 6.05
N LYS A 446 20.26 9.54 7.36
CA LYS A 446 20.55 8.46 8.31
C LYS A 446 19.61 8.54 9.49
N ILE A 447 19.22 7.39 10.02
CA ILE A 447 18.53 7.26 11.30
C ILE A 447 19.44 6.56 12.30
N ARG A 448 19.20 6.80 13.59
CA ARG A 448 19.81 6.02 14.67
C ARG A 448 18.96 4.80 14.94
N GLU A 449 19.60 3.66 15.13
CA GLU A 449 18.96 2.45 15.62
C GLU A 449 19.81 1.79 16.70
N THR A 450 19.17 1.01 17.57
CA THR A 450 19.88 0.16 18.52
C THR A 450 20.23 -1.16 17.85
N TYR A 451 21.51 -1.52 17.82
CA TYR A 451 21.96 -2.79 17.28
C TYR A 451 21.50 -3.96 18.16
N ARG A 452 20.83 -4.93 17.53
CA ARG A 452 20.32 -6.17 18.15
C ARG A 452 20.61 -7.41 17.27
N GLY A 453 21.62 -7.31 16.39
CA GLY A 453 21.96 -8.33 15.39
C GLY A 453 22.72 -9.54 15.95
N GLU A 454 23.49 -10.21 15.12
CA GLU A 454 24.16 -11.47 15.50
C GLU A 454 25.32 -11.27 16.49
N GLN A 455 25.98 -10.11 16.48
CA GLN A 455 27.15 -9.81 17.30
C GLN A 455 26.74 -9.34 18.72
N THR A 456 26.40 -10.30 19.58
CA THR A 456 25.89 -10.05 20.94
C THR A 456 26.71 -9.07 21.79
N MET A 457 28.03 -9.01 21.59
CA MET A 457 28.93 -8.07 22.29
C MET A 457 28.64 -6.59 21.98
N LEU A 458 27.97 -6.29 20.86
CA LEU A 458 27.60 -4.94 20.46
C LEU A 458 26.12 -4.64 20.72
N HIS A 459 25.34 -5.57 21.29
CA HIS A 459 23.94 -5.35 21.60
C HIS A 459 23.75 -4.10 22.47
N GLY A 460 22.75 -3.29 22.12
CA GLY A 460 22.49 -2.02 22.81
C GLY A 460 23.32 -0.84 22.30
N THR A 461 24.32 -1.08 21.42
CA THR A 461 25.09 0.00 20.80
C THR A 461 24.24 0.72 19.76
N GLU A 462 24.31 2.04 19.74
CA GLU A 462 23.67 2.83 18.70
C GLU A 462 24.49 2.79 17.40
N ILE A 463 23.81 2.55 16.29
CA ILE A 463 24.40 2.58 14.96
C ILE A 463 23.61 3.51 14.04
N TRP A 464 24.30 3.99 13.01
CA TRP A 464 23.69 4.83 11.98
C TRP A 464 23.27 3.97 10.79
N THR A 465 21.99 4.05 10.43
CA THR A 465 21.43 3.33 9.29
C THR A 465 21.13 4.30 8.17
N PRO A 466 21.87 4.25 7.05
CA PRO A 466 21.59 5.07 5.89
C PRO A 466 20.30 4.63 5.18
N TYR A 467 19.59 5.60 4.62
CA TYR A 467 18.46 5.37 3.76
C TYR A 467 18.45 6.34 2.58
N PHE A 468 17.75 5.94 1.53
CA PHE A 468 17.50 6.75 0.36
C PHE A 468 16.02 7.12 0.30
N GLU A 469 15.75 8.39 0.03
CA GLU A 469 14.41 8.96 -0.06
C GLU A 469 14.16 9.49 -1.47
N ARG A 470 12.98 9.19 -2.02
CA ARG A 470 12.48 9.79 -3.25
C ARG A 470 10.99 10.08 -3.16
N ASP A 471 10.48 10.91 -4.05
CA ASP A 471 9.04 11.06 -4.26
C ASP A 471 8.44 9.75 -4.77
N TYR A 472 7.20 9.49 -4.35
CA TYR A 472 6.38 8.44 -4.93
C TYR A 472 6.05 8.79 -6.39
N VAL A 473 6.06 7.78 -7.26
CA VAL A 473 5.72 7.94 -8.67
C VAL A 473 4.30 7.43 -8.86
N HIS A 474 3.36 8.33 -9.10
CA HIS A 474 1.96 7.99 -9.32
C HIS A 474 1.79 7.33 -10.69
N GLY A 475 1.82 6.00 -10.71
CA GLY A 475 1.67 5.18 -11.90
C GLY A 475 1.50 3.71 -11.54
N THR A 476 1.57 2.83 -12.52
CA THR A 476 1.50 1.37 -12.32
C THR A 476 2.79 0.71 -12.77
N ALA A 477 3.35 -0.18 -11.95
CA ALA A 477 4.54 -0.95 -12.33
C ALA A 477 4.27 -1.81 -13.58
N THR A 478 5.25 -1.92 -14.49
CA THR A 478 5.05 -2.55 -15.81
C THR A 478 4.65 -4.03 -15.74
N ASP A 479 5.15 -4.76 -14.74
CA ASP A 479 4.86 -6.17 -14.46
C ASP A 479 3.49 -6.39 -13.81
N LYS A 480 2.84 -5.31 -13.37
CA LYS A 480 1.53 -5.32 -12.69
C LYS A 480 0.42 -4.72 -13.53
N LEU A 481 0.71 -4.34 -14.78
CA LEU A 481 -0.30 -3.84 -15.68
C LEU A 481 -1.30 -4.95 -16.04
N PRO A 482 -2.61 -4.69 -15.92
CA PRO A 482 -3.63 -5.62 -16.38
C PRO A 482 -3.49 -5.92 -17.87
N GLU A 483 -3.66 -7.19 -18.24
CA GLU A 483 -3.65 -7.68 -19.62
C GLU A 483 -4.66 -6.92 -20.48
N GLU A 484 -5.77 -6.55 -19.86
CA GLU A 484 -6.92 -5.85 -20.42
C GLU A 484 -6.58 -4.44 -20.92
N ARG A 485 -5.58 -3.78 -20.33
CA ARG A 485 -5.12 -2.45 -20.81
C ARG A 485 -4.52 -2.53 -22.20
N PHE A 486 -3.84 -3.64 -22.53
CA PHE A 486 -3.24 -3.84 -23.85
C PHE A 486 -4.25 -3.99 -24.98
N GLN A 487 -5.52 -4.27 -24.65
CA GLN A 487 -6.63 -4.34 -25.61
C GLN A 487 -7.19 -2.96 -25.97
N ARG A 488 -6.83 -1.90 -25.24
CA ARG A 488 -7.26 -0.54 -25.54
C ARG A 488 -6.50 0.00 -26.74
N ASP A 489 -7.22 0.66 -27.66
CA ASP A 489 -6.65 1.19 -28.89
C ASP A 489 -5.45 2.11 -28.62
N GLY A 490 -4.31 1.77 -29.22
CA GLY A 490 -3.06 2.53 -29.12
C GLY A 490 -2.26 2.35 -27.83
N TYR A 491 -2.79 1.67 -26.80
CA TYR A 491 -2.09 1.45 -25.53
C TYR A 491 -0.82 0.61 -25.74
N ALA A 492 -0.96 -0.55 -26.38
CA ALA A 492 0.12 -1.52 -26.53
C ALA A 492 1.33 -0.94 -27.27
N LEU A 493 1.12 -0.15 -28.32
CA LEU A 493 2.21 0.45 -29.10
C LEU A 493 2.92 1.58 -28.34
N ARG A 494 2.17 2.42 -27.62
CA ARG A 494 2.77 3.47 -26.75
C ARG A 494 3.60 2.86 -25.63
N PHE A 495 3.08 1.79 -25.02
CA PHE A 495 3.81 1.03 -24.02
C PHE A 495 5.10 0.41 -24.61
N ALA A 496 5.02 -0.23 -25.77
CA ALA A 496 6.18 -0.83 -26.44
C ALA A 496 7.28 0.20 -26.71
N ASP A 497 6.92 1.40 -27.17
CA ASP A 497 7.85 2.49 -27.44
C ASP A 497 8.59 2.94 -26.16
N LEU A 498 7.84 3.20 -25.07
CA LEU A 498 8.39 3.57 -23.77
C LEU A 498 9.27 2.47 -23.17
N LEU A 499 8.83 1.21 -23.26
CA LEU A 499 9.57 0.07 -22.75
C LEU A 499 10.87 -0.14 -23.53
N GLY A 500 10.86 0.02 -24.86
CA GLY A 500 12.05 -0.07 -25.70
C GLY A 500 13.09 1.00 -25.35
N HIS A 501 12.64 2.23 -25.09
CA HIS A 501 13.50 3.30 -24.58
C HIS A 501 14.16 2.92 -23.24
N ALA A 502 13.39 2.41 -22.29
CA ALA A 502 13.90 1.99 -20.98
C ALA A 502 14.89 0.81 -21.10
N ALA A 503 14.57 -0.17 -21.94
CA ALA A 503 15.42 -1.34 -22.21
C ALA A 503 16.82 -0.94 -22.68
N ALA A 504 16.92 0.05 -23.58
CA ALA A 504 18.20 0.51 -24.10
C ALA A 504 19.13 1.01 -22.98
N THR A 505 18.65 1.89 -22.11
CA THR A 505 19.46 2.42 -21.01
C THR A 505 19.75 1.37 -19.95
N ASN A 506 18.77 0.54 -19.60
CA ASN A 506 18.93 -0.56 -18.63
C ASN A 506 20.03 -1.54 -19.07
N LEU A 507 20.03 -1.92 -20.35
CA LEU A 507 21.03 -2.79 -20.96
C LEU A 507 22.41 -2.14 -21.00
N ILE A 508 22.51 -0.86 -21.38
CA ILE A 508 23.79 -0.12 -21.41
C ILE A 508 24.43 -0.13 -20.01
N VAL A 509 23.66 0.24 -18.98
CA VAL A 509 24.17 0.30 -17.60
C VAL A 509 24.39 -1.09 -17.00
N GLY A 510 23.92 -2.17 -17.63
CA GLY A 510 24.13 -3.55 -17.16
C GLY A 510 23.54 -3.80 -15.79
N ARG A 511 22.24 -3.51 -15.65
CA ARG A 511 21.52 -3.59 -14.38
C ARG A 511 21.10 -5.02 -14.07
N CYS A 512 21.69 -5.61 -13.03
CA CYS A 512 21.39 -6.98 -12.61
C CYS A 512 21.62 -7.23 -11.11
N GLY A 513 21.13 -8.37 -10.64
CA GLY A 513 21.33 -8.87 -9.28
C GLY A 513 22.67 -9.58 -9.07
N ASP A 514 22.94 -9.97 -7.82
CA ASP A 514 24.15 -10.72 -7.46
C ASP A 514 24.18 -12.13 -8.08
N ASP A 515 23.02 -12.62 -8.55
CA ASP A 515 22.83 -13.87 -9.29
C ASP A 515 22.90 -13.70 -10.81
N ASN A 516 23.23 -12.49 -11.29
CA ASN A 516 23.21 -12.06 -12.69
C ASN A 516 21.82 -12.02 -13.33
N HIS A 517 20.73 -12.14 -12.56
CA HIS A 517 19.40 -11.93 -13.11
C HIS A 517 19.21 -10.45 -13.47
N ILE A 518 18.69 -10.18 -14.68
CA ILE A 518 18.46 -8.81 -15.16
C ILE A 518 17.27 -8.20 -14.43
N PHE A 519 17.45 -6.95 -13.95
CA PHE A 519 16.36 -6.20 -13.35
C PHE A 519 15.71 -5.30 -14.39
N PHE A 520 14.73 -5.86 -15.11
CA PHE A 520 13.96 -5.16 -16.13
C PHE A 520 12.57 -5.78 -16.27
N ASP A 521 11.53 -4.94 -16.30
CA ASP A 521 10.13 -5.37 -16.29
C ASP A 521 9.82 -6.27 -15.07
N ASP A 522 10.30 -5.82 -13.90
CA ASP A 522 10.34 -6.57 -12.64
C ASP A 522 9.81 -5.80 -11.41
N GLY A 523 9.07 -4.71 -11.66
CA GLY A 523 8.47 -3.87 -10.64
C GLY A 523 9.15 -2.52 -10.41
N ASP A 524 10.33 -2.29 -11.00
CA ASP A 524 11.02 -1.00 -10.83
C ASP A 524 10.66 0.03 -11.92
N GLU A 525 10.20 -0.41 -13.09
CA GLU A 525 9.68 0.44 -14.15
C GLU A 525 8.19 0.78 -13.90
N VAL A 526 7.86 2.07 -13.79
CA VAL A 526 6.50 2.54 -13.53
C VAL A 526 5.99 3.34 -14.73
N ILE A 527 4.82 2.96 -15.24
CA ILE A 527 4.10 3.65 -16.31
C ILE A 527 3.19 4.72 -15.72
N ILE A 528 3.29 5.93 -16.26
CA ILE A 528 2.36 7.02 -16.02
C ILE A 528 1.41 7.10 -17.21
N GLU A 529 0.11 7.16 -16.91
CA GLU A 529 -0.96 7.30 -17.90
C GLU A 529 -1.52 8.73 -17.87
N ASN A 530 -2.02 9.18 -19.02
CA ASN A 530 -2.77 10.43 -19.09
C ASN A 530 -4.25 10.23 -18.67
N GLU A 531 -5.04 11.30 -18.72
CA GLU A 531 -6.48 11.28 -18.41
C GLU A 531 -7.28 10.30 -19.29
N GLN A 532 -6.77 9.94 -20.48
CA GLN A 532 -7.40 8.94 -21.36
C GLN A 532 -6.96 7.51 -21.05
N GLY A 533 -6.13 7.29 -20.02
CA GLY A 533 -5.59 5.99 -19.65
C GLY A 533 -4.58 5.45 -20.66
N LEU A 534 -3.87 6.32 -21.39
CA LEU A 534 -2.81 5.94 -22.34
C LEU A 534 -1.42 6.22 -21.75
N PRO A 535 -0.42 5.33 -21.97
CA PRO A 535 0.94 5.52 -21.49
C PRO A 535 1.56 6.79 -22.09
N VAL A 536 2.13 7.62 -21.22
CA VAL A 536 2.83 8.86 -21.61
C VAL A 536 4.27 8.92 -21.13
N GLU A 537 4.59 8.24 -20.04
CA GLU A 537 5.96 8.22 -19.49
C GLU A 537 6.24 6.88 -18.79
N LEU A 538 7.51 6.47 -18.82
CA LEU A 538 8.04 5.35 -18.04
C LEU A 538 9.20 5.86 -17.19
N ILE A 539 9.10 5.68 -15.88
CA ILE A 539 10.12 6.08 -14.90
C ILE A 539 10.69 4.81 -14.24
N VAL A 540 12.02 4.68 -14.23
CA VAL A 540 12.70 3.63 -13.47
C VAL A 540 12.93 4.11 -12.05
N THR A 541 12.08 3.65 -11.14
CA THR A 541 11.99 4.18 -9.77
C THR A 541 13.13 3.74 -8.85
N HIS A 542 13.97 2.82 -9.33
CA HIS A 542 15.08 2.28 -8.55
C HIS A 542 16.26 1.91 -9.47
N HIS A 543 17.46 2.39 -9.15
CA HIS A 543 18.66 2.19 -9.98
C HIS A 543 19.68 1.21 -9.37
N THR A 544 19.37 0.55 -8.26
CA THR A 544 20.26 -0.48 -7.69
C THR A 544 20.45 -1.62 -8.68
N GLY A 545 21.64 -2.21 -8.67
CA GLY A 545 22.06 -3.22 -9.64
C GLY A 545 22.67 -2.62 -10.90
N SER A 546 22.52 -1.31 -11.15
CA SER A 546 23.19 -0.67 -12.29
C SER A 546 24.70 -0.76 -12.16
N PHE A 547 25.39 -0.95 -13.29
CA PHE A 547 26.83 -1.18 -13.38
C PHE A 547 27.30 -2.46 -12.66
N ALA A 548 26.39 -3.38 -12.33
CA ALA A 548 26.75 -4.69 -11.78
C ALA A 548 27.42 -5.55 -12.85
N ASP A 549 26.83 -5.65 -14.05
CA ASP A 549 27.46 -6.24 -15.23
C ASP A 549 28.02 -5.18 -16.18
N PHE A 550 29.31 -4.91 -16.03
CA PHE A 550 30.04 -3.91 -16.78
C PHE A 550 31.03 -4.50 -17.78
N ARG A 551 31.14 -5.83 -17.87
CA ARG A 551 32.14 -6.51 -18.71
C ARG A 551 31.55 -7.44 -19.75
N ALA A 552 30.41 -8.08 -19.47
CA ALA A 552 29.88 -9.05 -20.40
C ALA A 552 29.44 -8.38 -21.71
N ASP A 553 29.47 -9.18 -22.78
CA ASP A 553 28.89 -8.81 -24.06
C ASP A 553 27.39 -8.57 -23.88
N LEU A 554 26.87 -7.48 -24.47
CA LEU A 554 25.47 -7.09 -24.34
C LEU A 554 24.51 -8.10 -24.97
N THR A 555 24.96 -8.88 -25.96
CA THR A 555 24.18 -9.95 -26.60
C THR A 555 23.86 -11.08 -25.64
N ARG A 556 24.65 -11.28 -24.57
CA ARG A 556 24.43 -12.34 -23.58
C ARG A 556 23.04 -12.26 -22.94
N CYS A 557 22.53 -11.05 -22.75
CA CYS A 557 21.27 -10.79 -22.06
C CYS A 557 20.09 -10.61 -23.02
N ALA A 558 20.28 -10.88 -24.33
CA ALA A 558 19.27 -10.62 -25.33
C ALA A 558 17.95 -11.38 -25.08
N GLY A 559 18.02 -12.57 -24.46
CA GLY A 559 16.85 -13.35 -24.05
C GLY A 559 16.00 -12.62 -23.01
N GLU A 560 16.63 -12.11 -21.96
CA GLU A 560 15.96 -11.40 -20.86
C GLU A 560 15.30 -10.10 -21.34
N TYR A 561 15.83 -9.44 -22.37
CA TYR A 561 15.20 -8.28 -23.00
C TYR A 561 14.13 -8.63 -24.05
N ALA A 562 13.99 -9.92 -24.42
CA ALA A 562 12.87 -10.44 -25.19
C ALA A 562 11.70 -10.88 -24.30
N ASP A 563 11.98 -11.22 -23.03
CA ASP A 563 10.98 -11.70 -22.07
C ASP A 563 9.78 -10.77 -21.87
N PRO A 564 9.91 -9.44 -21.81
CA PRO A 564 8.75 -8.56 -21.68
C PRO A 564 7.72 -8.74 -22.81
N LEU A 565 8.18 -9.06 -24.03
CA LEU A 565 7.30 -9.41 -25.14
C LEU A 565 6.75 -10.83 -24.98
N ASN A 566 7.61 -11.80 -24.65
CA ASN A 566 7.22 -13.20 -24.51
C ASN A 566 6.13 -13.38 -23.43
N LYS A 567 6.26 -12.70 -22.29
CA LYS A 567 5.26 -12.66 -21.20
C LYS A 567 3.90 -12.17 -21.67
N ARG A 568 3.87 -11.22 -22.63
CA ARG A 568 2.66 -10.56 -23.12
C ARG A 568 2.09 -11.17 -24.41
N ALA A 569 2.83 -12.08 -25.04
CA ALA A 569 2.52 -12.60 -26.37
C ALA A 569 1.09 -13.19 -26.51
N LYS A 570 0.52 -13.71 -25.42
CA LYS A 570 -0.81 -14.34 -25.40
C LYS A 570 -1.98 -13.35 -25.47
N PHE A 571 -1.76 -12.09 -25.13
CA PHE A 571 -2.82 -11.09 -24.99
C PHE A 571 -2.52 -9.77 -25.70
N LEU A 572 -1.48 -9.71 -26.55
CA LEU A 572 -1.24 -8.55 -27.40
C LEU A 572 -2.14 -8.60 -28.64
N PRO A 573 -2.84 -7.51 -29.01
CA PRO A 573 -3.66 -7.47 -30.22
C PRO A 573 -2.86 -7.68 -31.52
N ASP A 574 -1.71 -7.02 -31.62
CA ASP A 574 -0.75 -7.18 -32.72
C ASP A 574 0.66 -7.32 -32.15
N ARG A 575 1.10 -8.57 -32.08
CA ARG A 575 2.41 -8.93 -31.56
C ARG A 575 3.56 -8.37 -32.41
N ASN A 576 3.42 -8.39 -33.73
CA ASN A 576 4.50 -7.96 -34.63
C ASN A 576 4.66 -6.45 -34.57
N ALA A 577 3.55 -5.69 -34.58
CA ALA A 577 3.61 -4.24 -34.43
C ALA A 577 4.21 -3.84 -33.07
N PHE A 578 3.88 -4.57 -31.99
CA PHE A 578 4.49 -4.34 -30.68
C PHE A 578 6.01 -4.57 -30.72
N LEU A 579 6.46 -5.72 -31.24
CA LEU A 579 7.87 -6.08 -31.34
C LEU A 579 8.66 -5.05 -32.14
N GLU A 580 8.17 -4.67 -33.32
CA GLU A 580 8.85 -3.70 -34.17
C GLU A 580 8.89 -2.31 -33.52
N THR A 581 7.83 -1.91 -32.82
CA THR A 581 7.81 -0.64 -32.07
C THR A 581 8.83 -0.65 -30.93
N TYR A 582 8.87 -1.74 -30.16
CA TYR A 582 9.80 -1.93 -29.05
C TYR A 582 11.27 -1.89 -29.53
N LEU A 583 11.62 -2.67 -30.56
CA LEU A 583 12.97 -2.71 -31.09
C LEU A 583 13.37 -1.40 -31.77
N ALA A 584 12.45 -0.75 -32.50
CA ALA A 584 12.73 0.55 -33.11
C ALA A 584 13.02 1.61 -32.05
N ALA A 585 12.26 1.65 -30.95
CA ALA A 585 12.50 2.54 -29.83
C ALA A 585 13.82 2.23 -29.11
N PHE A 586 14.11 0.94 -28.88
CA PHE A 586 15.38 0.48 -28.32
C PHE A 586 16.58 0.98 -29.14
N VAL A 587 16.59 0.71 -30.46
CA VAL A 587 17.69 1.11 -31.36
C VAL A 587 17.83 2.63 -31.39
N ARG A 588 16.71 3.35 -31.52
CA ARG A 588 16.69 4.81 -31.57
C ARG A 588 17.32 5.42 -30.33
N HIS A 589 16.94 4.94 -29.14
CA HIS A 589 17.46 5.50 -27.90
C HIS A 589 18.89 5.05 -27.60
N PHE A 590 19.26 3.80 -27.90
CA PHE A 590 20.65 3.36 -27.78
C PHE A 590 21.60 4.23 -28.63
N ARG A 591 21.21 4.51 -29.88
CA ARG A 591 21.97 5.42 -30.77
C ARG A 591 22.04 6.83 -30.20
N HIS A 592 20.94 7.34 -29.66
CA HIS A 592 20.93 8.65 -29.00
C HIS A 592 21.98 8.74 -27.88
N VAL A 593 22.07 7.73 -27.01
CA VAL A 593 23.08 7.69 -25.94
C VAL A 593 24.51 7.59 -26.50
N GLN A 594 24.72 6.76 -27.53
CA GLN A 594 26.03 6.68 -28.22
C GLN A 594 26.44 8.01 -28.84
N GLU A 595 25.52 8.71 -29.48
CA GLU A 595 25.74 10.02 -30.11
C GLU A 595 26.08 11.09 -29.05
N GLU A 596 25.36 11.12 -27.92
CA GLU A 596 25.69 12.03 -26.82
C GLU A 596 27.10 11.78 -26.25
N TYR A 597 27.49 10.51 -26.10
CA TYR A 597 28.85 10.15 -25.71
C TYR A 597 29.89 10.62 -26.75
N ARG A 598 29.70 10.26 -28.02
CA ARG A 598 30.64 10.60 -29.12
C ARG A 598 30.75 12.10 -29.37
N ARG A 599 29.68 12.86 -29.12
CA ARG A 599 29.68 14.33 -29.21
C ARG A 599 30.51 14.98 -28.09
N ARG A 600 30.62 14.34 -26.93
CA ARG A 600 31.23 14.93 -25.72
C ARG A 600 32.09 13.92 -24.94
N PRO A 601 33.04 13.21 -25.57
CA PRO A 601 33.73 12.06 -24.94
C PRO A 601 34.43 12.47 -23.65
N ARG A 602 35.17 13.60 -23.67
CA ARG A 602 35.85 14.14 -22.49
C ARG A 602 34.91 14.33 -21.29
N ALA A 603 33.66 14.74 -21.49
CA ALA A 603 32.72 14.97 -20.39
C ALA A 603 32.25 13.67 -19.75
N PHE A 604 32.23 12.56 -20.50
CA PHE A 604 31.91 11.24 -19.98
C PHE A 604 33.16 10.58 -19.35
N ASP A 605 34.29 10.58 -20.06
CA ASP A 605 35.52 9.92 -19.62
C ASP A 605 36.07 10.52 -18.32
N THR A 606 35.91 11.83 -18.12
CA THR A 606 36.42 12.52 -16.94
C THR A 606 35.41 12.62 -15.78
N LEU A 607 34.20 12.08 -15.93
CA LEU A 607 33.11 12.25 -14.97
C LEU A 607 33.49 11.72 -13.57
N PHE A 608 34.18 10.58 -13.51
CA PHE A 608 34.59 9.95 -12.25
C PHE A 608 36.11 9.94 -12.06
N ARG A 609 36.85 10.86 -12.71
CA ARG A 609 38.33 10.88 -12.67
C ARG A 609 38.94 11.04 -11.28
N HIS A 610 38.17 11.55 -10.32
CA HIS A 610 38.59 11.82 -8.94
C HIS A 610 38.15 10.73 -7.97
N ARG A 611 37.43 9.70 -8.45
CA ARG A 611 37.08 8.53 -7.64
C ARG A 611 38.23 7.52 -7.67
N PRO A 612 38.36 6.67 -6.63
CA PRO A 612 39.33 5.58 -6.64
C PRO A 612 39.21 4.72 -7.89
N TYR A 613 40.35 4.42 -8.51
CA TYR A 613 40.43 3.56 -9.67
C TYR A 613 41.06 2.22 -9.29
N ASP A 614 40.26 1.18 -9.37
CA ASP A 614 40.65 -0.21 -9.14
C ASP A 614 39.95 -1.13 -10.15
N VAL A 615 40.78 -1.90 -10.86
CA VAL A 615 40.36 -2.90 -11.86
C VAL A 615 39.60 -4.08 -11.24
N ALA A 616 39.70 -4.27 -9.92
CA ALA A 616 38.91 -5.25 -9.17
C ALA A 616 37.41 -4.90 -9.11
N GLY A 617 37.02 -3.68 -9.50
CA GLY A 617 35.61 -3.32 -9.67
C GLY A 617 35.18 -2.03 -9.00
N SER A 618 36.09 -1.05 -8.83
CA SER A 618 35.72 0.33 -8.48
C SER A 618 34.68 0.91 -9.45
N PHE A 619 33.92 1.92 -9.01
CA PHE A 619 32.93 2.54 -9.89
C PHE A 619 33.57 3.22 -11.12
N ALA A 620 34.70 3.91 -10.95
CA ALA A 620 35.41 4.56 -12.06
C ALA A 620 35.79 3.54 -13.16
N TYR A 621 36.30 2.37 -12.77
CA TYR A 621 36.61 1.29 -13.71
C TYR A 621 35.36 0.71 -14.38
N ARG A 622 34.27 0.48 -13.62
CA ARG A 622 32.99 0.00 -14.16
C ARG A 622 32.43 0.97 -15.20
N TRP A 623 32.48 2.26 -14.91
CA TRP A 623 32.06 3.34 -15.80
C TRP A 623 32.86 3.32 -17.11
N GLU A 624 34.19 3.24 -17.04
CA GLU A 624 35.05 3.14 -18.22
C GLU A 624 34.71 1.92 -19.09
N CYS A 625 34.52 0.75 -18.47
CA CYS A 625 34.13 -0.46 -19.21
C CYS A 625 32.77 -0.30 -19.91
N VAL A 626 31.78 0.29 -19.23
CA VAL A 626 30.46 0.55 -19.82
C VAL A 626 30.55 1.52 -20.99
N LEU A 627 31.33 2.60 -20.90
CA LEU A 627 31.50 3.54 -22.01
C LEU A 627 32.21 2.91 -23.21
N LYS A 628 33.24 2.09 -22.98
CA LYS A 628 33.91 1.34 -24.04
C LYS A 628 32.94 0.37 -24.73
N ARG A 629 32.16 -0.37 -23.94
CA ARG A 629 31.13 -1.30 -24.43
C ARG A 629 30.07 -0.55 -25.24
N LEU A 630 29.50 0.52 -24.68
CA LEU A 630 28.54 1.39 -25.35
C LEU A 630 29.06 1.86 -26.71
N ASN A 631 30.30 2.33 -26.79
CA ASN A 631 30.84 2.89 -28.03
C ASN A 631 31.09 1.83 -29.12
N ALA A 632 31.44 0.61 -28.72
CA ALA A 632 31.80 -0.49 -29.61
C ALA A 632 30.59 -1.29 -30.11
N SER A 633 29.47 -1.28 -29.38
CA SER A 633 28.29 -2.07 -29.74
C SER A 633 27.53 -1.53 -30.96
N ASP A 634 26.99 -2.45 -31.75
CA ASP A 634 26.02 -2.13 -32.81
C ASP A 634 24.58 -2.36 -32.30
N PRO A 635 23.79 -1.27 -32.09
CA PRO A 635 22.43 -1.41 -31.61
C PRO A 635 21.50 -2.16 -32.56
N ALA A 636 21.75 -2.13 -33.88
CA ALA A 636 20.92 -2.88 -34.83
C ALA A 636 21.17 -4.38 -34.69
N ALA A 637 22.43 -4.80 -34.60
CA ALA A 637 22.78 -6.20 -34.35
C ALA A 637 22.23 -6.69 -32.99
N LEU A 638 22.28 -5.85 -31.95
CA LEU A 638 21.66 -6.18 -30.65
C LEU A 638 20.15 -6.38 -30.75
N ALA A 639 19.45 -5.53 -31.50
CA ALA A 639 18.02 -5.69 -31.72
C ALA A 639 17.68 -6.99 -32.47
N GLU A 640 18.48 -7.38 -33.46
CA GLU A 640 18.33 -8.69 -34.13
C GLU A 640 18.59 -9.86 -33.18
N CYS A 641 19.58 -9.75 -32.28
CA CYS A 641 19.80 -10.77 -31.25
C CYS A 641 18.57 -10.90 -30.33
N ILE A 642 18.01 -9.78 -29.86
CA ILE A 642 16.78 -9.79 -29.04
C ILE A 642 15.62 -10.41 -29.83
N ARG A 643 15.44 -10.02 -31.10
CA ARG A 643 14.41 -10.58 -31.99
C ARG A 643 14.53 -12.10 -32.11
N ALA A 644 15.74 -12.65 -32.19
CA ALA A 644 15.96 -14.09 -32.29
C ALA A 644 15.51 -14.88 -31.05
N HIS A 645 15.41 -14.24 -29.88
CA HIS A 645 14.90 -14.85 -28.65
C HIS A 645 13.39 -14.68 -28.44
N VAL A 646 12.70 -14.01 -29.36
CA VAL A 646 11.25 -13.90 -29.34
C VAL A 646 10.66 -15.24 -29.75
N ALA A 647 9.80 -15.81 -28.90
CA ALA A 647 9.17 -17.10 -29.18
C ALA A 647 8.39 -17.06 -30.52
N PRO A 648 8.24 -18.14 -31.27
CA PRO A 648 7.36 -18.14 -32.45
C PRO A 648 5.89 -17.84 -32.04
N PRO A 649 5.03 -17.38 -32.98
CA PRO A 649 3.59 -17.31 -32.72
C PRO A 649 3.07 -18.72 -32.38
N ALA A 650 2.29 -18.80 -31.30
CA ALA A 650 1.70 -20.04 -30.80
C ALA A 650 0.52 -20.49 -31.66
#